data_AF-A0A8H5PKS0-F1
#
_entry.id   AF-A0A8H5PKS0-F1
#
_cell.length_a   1.000
_cell.length_b   1.000
_cell.length_c   1.000
_cell.angle_alpha   90.00
_cell.angle_beta   90.00
_cell.angle_gamma   90.00
#
_symmetry.space_group_name_H-M   'P 1'
#
loop_
_entity.id
_entity.type
_entity.pdbx_description
1 polymer ?
#
loop_
_entity_poly.entity_id
_entity_poly.type
_entity_poly.pdbx_seq_one_letter_code
_entity_poly.pdbx_strand_id
1 'polypeptide(L)'
;MAALDAAGLALAATQLCYNLANGLYQLINEIKDASKDAEMMQDTLSALHTRLDQVRALFDANVPQSSLEKDCRDSIDRTLENIHRDLRSLTGKLRIDEILEANGSSRLETWSVLQRKFRSDDIRNIKERLAGSEELLQSHFLMLSIYIGYKTQDEVTHFKALLRPILENLLFYATFTEERQRNRIAESRSIRRRQLATDAHGASNILPNDESDWRYHDAFKRWSVKSKDMIMSIADLPWHQVSNSNYVPSIMNESRDGASTVPTIRDSEETTGPCPSSRLGPGLPRVEEIPDEPPEDATQEVIDWCKEQGYPVRASNFRFDLICEMGPGALRGTSPIHQAIKTNNMAVLKKMLSHDCNTEVRSEDGSRDLTPFLLACSELNAPAVKLLLAKGAKADATDRTGKTGLHLCQSSKFEGRRVAKLLLEDSRAMALDVNAQDQFCMTATHIAARVGDVRMLEYLLLDQHGKRVADANAQQQDGSTPLMVALKSNIANKKQVIDVLLRYSDLSVKNKNGEDAKKLAPRETTDINHLKQHLKAALSELSKQFPDSRGRIIQLAEPPGHLAISTNDVNDIPFKFFDQRASFSWTYSQLKSQDFPAHAFVDGSFDLPYRLEDGGEGVPAFEVHLRLIDGGLLLGIYGHHSIFDAGRMDTVIRYFAELTEDPKKRLNITIAAGSSGRAIASTYVQPVQDLKELLSRCPEYRLLTSPLGPTQFRAPKTDRVTKNTGCIFVIQDQTVRHLKDKLASTRLTDSKHQPSTFTCLAAITWAHVTEARIASLASETYLDEDARLMISVDWRRRISSDPITPSSGNAIALPISTVSKSTILAACNEDEETSYTALSAIACVIDKAILSVNDDFVAARTSLFRSVPDPRLIGLDFDLSDPLDFYLNTWRHFGTRTQWDLPGLNKQSSARGIAPDAVRRAQAGFGTGAGLVLPEADAAKFEVLITLDVEAMEHLRNSPSWQRWIEKPGL
;
A
#
# COMPACT_ATOMS: atom_id res chain seq x y z
N MET A 1 9.05 36.34 1.53
CA MET A 1 10.51 36.31 1.31
C MET A 1 11.20 36.57 2.64
N ALA A 2 11.33 35.52 3.45
CA ALA A 2 12.08 35.55 4.70
C ALA A 2 13.28 34.61 4.54
N ALA A 3 14.45 35.09 4.97
CA ALA A 3 15.76 34.49 4.71
C ALA A 3 15.83 33.01 5.11
N LEU A 4 16.35 32.17 4.22
CA LEU A 4 16.69 30.78 4.53
C LEU A 4 17.86 30.78 5.53
N ASP A 5 17.70 30.12 6.67
CA ASP A 5 18.81 29.97 7.62
C ASP A 5 19.85 28.95 7.11
N ALA A 6 21.11 29.24 7.44
CA ALA A 6 22.30 28.65 6.82
C ALA A 6 22.38 27.11 6.97
N ALA A 7 21.77 26.53 8.00
CA ALA A 7 21.96 25.13 8.46
C ALA A 7 21.55 24.13 7.39
N GLY A 8 20.40 24.45 6.82
CA GLY A 8 19.76 23.66 5.82
C GLY A 8 20.35 23.77 4.45
N LEU A 9 20.77 24.99 4.13
CA LEU A 9 21.53 25.28 2.94
C LEU A 9 22.84 24.50 2.97
N ALA A 10 23.53 24.44 4.11
CA ALA A 10 24.76 23.68 4.28
C ALA A 10 24.54 22.18 4.13
N LEU A 11 23.46 21.60 4.67
CA LEU A 11 23.19 20.16 4.54
C LEU A 11 22.78 19.78 3.10
N ALA A 12 21.92 20.57 2.46
CA ALA A 12 21.53 20.39 1.07
C ALA A 12 22.70 20.62 0.11
N ALA A 13 23.52 21.64 0.35
CA ALA A 13 24.75 21.91 -0.40
C ALA A 13 25.77 20.79 -0.21
N THR A 14 26.00 20.30 1.00
CA THR A 14 26.91 19.18 1.27
C THR A 14 26.49 17.93 0.49
N GLN A 15 25.18 17.63 0.46
CA GLN A 15 24.66 16.47 -0.27
C GLN A 15 24.72 16.67 -1.80
N LEU A 16 24.42 17.86 -2.30
CA LEU A 16 24.56 18.21 -3.73
C LEU A 16 26.02 18.19 -4.17
N CYS A 17 26.95 18.64 -3.33
CA CYS A 17 28.39 18.63 -3.59
C CYS A 17 28.98 17.22 -3.50
N TYR A 18 28.50 16.35 -2.59
CA TYR A 18 28.82 14.93 -2.60
C TYR A 18 28.35 14.25 -3.91
N ASN A 19 27.20 14.66 -4.45
CA ASN A 19 26.69 14.16 -5.71
C ASN A 19 27.45 14.74 -6.93
N LEU A 20 27.93 15.99 -6.83
CA LEU A 20 28.81 16.62 -7.81
C LEU A 20 30.17 15.90 -7.83
N ALA A 21 30.75 15.64 -6.66
CA ALA A 21 31.97 14.88 -6.44
C ALA A 21 31.89 13.45 -7.01
N ASN A 22 30.83 12.71 -6.72
CA ASN A 22 30.60 11.39 -7.31
C ASN A 22 30.40 11.44 -8.84
N GLY A 23 29.72 12.46 -9.36
CA GLY A 23 29.58 12.65 -10.80
C GLY A 23 30.92 12.99 -11.49
N LEU A 24 31.77 13.80 -10.84
CA LEU A 24 33.14 14.07 -11.27
C LEU A 24 33.99 12.79 -11.20
N TYR A 25 33.89 12.00 -10.12
CA TYR A 25 34.56 10.71 -9.97
C TYR A 25 34.20 9.71 -11.08
N GLN A 26 32.92 9.65 -11.48
CA GLN A 26 32.47 8.82 -12.59
C GLN A 26 33.00 9.31 -13.95
N LEU A 27 32.93 10.61 -14.22
CA LEU A 27 33.55 11.25 -15.39
C LEU A 27 35.07 10.97 -15.44
N ILE A 28 35.71 10.85 -14.29
CA ILE A 28 37.14 10.56 -14.12
C ILE A 28 37.46 9.07 -14.39
N ASN A 29 36.57 8.12 -14.08
CA ASN A 29 36.96 6.71 -13.99
C ASN A 29 36.37 5.74 -15.04
N GLU A 30 35.32 6.09 -15.79
CA GLU A 30 34.64 5.11 -16.67
C GLU A 30 34.41 5.61 -18.10
N ILE A 31 35.31 5.21 -19.02
CA ILE A 31 35.10 5.33 -20.47
C ILE A 31 35.80 4.16 -21.19
N LYS A 32 35.05 3.29 -21.91
CA LYS A 32 35.56 2.13 -22.67
C LYS A 32 34.85 1.83 -24.02
N ASP A 33 33.60 2.23 -24.29
CA ASP A 33 32.78 1.94 -25.50
C ASP A 33 32.32 3.23 -26.26
N ALA A 34 32.30 3.23 -27.59
CA ALA A 34 32.37 4.44 -28.41
C ALA A 34 31.08 5.27 -28.58
N SER A 35 29.90 4.64 -28.72
CA SER A 35 28.66 5.39 -28.96
C SER A 35 27.87 5.65 -27.68
N LYS A 36 27.85 4.67 -26.76
CA LYS A 36 27.13 4.78 -25.50
C LYS A 36 27.85 5.68 -24.51
N ASP A 37 29.17 5.62 -24.46
CA ASP A 37 29.91 6.42 -23.49
C ASP A 37 29.98 7.89 -23.93
N ALA A 38 29.87 8.20 -25.23
CA ALA A 38 29.77 9.57 -25.72
C ALA A 38 28.45 10.23 -25.29
N GLU A 39 27.31 9.56 -25.49
CA GLU A 39 26.00 10.06 -25.01
C GLU A 39 25.97 10.14 -23.49
N MET A 40 26.48 9.12 -22.79
CA MET A 40 26.58 9.10 -21.34
C MET A 40 27.47 10.23 -20.82
N MET A 41 28.61 10.51 -21.45
CA MET A 41 29.48 11.63 -21.09
C MET A 41 28.80 12.98 -21.32
N GLN A 42 28.08 13.17 -22.44
CA GLN A 42 27.36 14.41 -22.72
C GLN A 42 26.24 14.65 -21.71
N ASP A 43 25.46 13.61 -21.39
CA ASP A 43 24.40 13.65 -20.38
C ASP A 43 24.98 13.92 -18.99
N THR A 44 26.11 13.29 -18.65
CA THR A 44 26.79 13.46 -17.35
C THR A 44 27.37 14.86 -17.19
N LEU A 45 28.05 15.38 -18.22
CA LEU A 45 28.58 16.75 -18.23
C LEU A 45 27.46 17.79 -18.13
N SER A 46 26.36 17.58 -18.86
CA SER A 46 25.18 18.46 -18.79
C SER A 46 24.55 18.45 -17.40
N ALA A 47 24.38 17.26 -16.80
CA ALA A 47 23.87 17.12 -15.45
C ALA A 47 24.79 17.76 -14.39
N LEU A 48 26.11 17.65 -14.55
CA LEU A 48 27.10 18.30 -13.68
C LEU A 48 27.01 19.82 -13.78
N HIS A 49 26.88 20.38 -15.00
CA HIS A 49 26.68 21.82 -15.19
C HIS A 49 25.40 22.31 -14.51
N THR A 50 24.26 21.64 -14.73
CA THR A 50 22.98 21.99 -14.09
C THR A 50 23.07 21.93 -12.57
N ARG A 51 23.76 20.92 -12.01
CA ARG A 51 23.95 20.80 -10.56
C ARG A 51 24.83 21.91 -9.99
N LEU A 52 25.88 22.31 -10.69
CA LEU A 52 26.73 23.46 -10.29
C LEU A 52 25.94 24.76 -10.25
N ASP A 53 25.08 25.00 -11.24
CA ASP A 53 24.24 26.19 -11.28
C ASP A 53 23.19 26.20 -10.16
N GLN A 54 22.63 25.03 -9.83
CA GLN A 54 21.73 24.86 -8.69
C GLN A 54 22.43 25.13 -7.35
N VAL A 55 23.66 24.63 -7.17
CA VAL A 55 24.45 24.88 -5.95
C VAL A 55 24.74 26.38 -5.80
N ARG A 56 25.15 27.07 -6.87
CA ARG A 56 25.34 28.54 -6.84
C ARG A 56 24.07 29.31 -6.52
N ALA A 57 22.96 29.00 -7.21
CA ALA A 57 21.70 29.70 -7.01
C ALA A 57 21.19 29.58 -5.56
N LEU A 58 21.52 28.48 -4.87
CA LEU A 58 21.25 28.33 -3.44
C LEU A 58 22.07 29.30 -2.59
N PHE A 59 23.36 29.52 -2.91
CA PHE A 59 24.23 30.44 -2.18
C PHE A 59 23.94 31.93 -2.46
N ASP A 60 23.62 32.28 -3.71
CA ASP A 60 23.29 33.65 -4.13
C ASP A 60 21.99 34.17 -3.50
N ALA A 61 21.06 33.27 -3.15
CA ALA A 61 19.76 33.63 -2.60
C ALA A 61 19.80 34.15 -1.14
N ASN A 62 20.96 34.12 -0.47
CA ASN A 62 21.07 34.37 0.97
C ASN A 62 22.22 35.30 1.38
N VAL A 63 21.93 36.31 2.21
CA VAL A 63 22.92 37.23 2.77
C VAL A 63 23.67 36.59 3.95
N PRO A 64 25.02 36.53 3.97
CA PRO A 64 25.79 35.94 5.06
C PRO A 64 25.62 36.70 6.37
N GLN A 65 25.52 35.99 7.51
CA GLN A 65 25.24 36.58 8.83
C GLN A 65 26.50 36.84 9.66
N SER A 66 27.68 36.36 9.22
CA SER A 66 28.97 36.63 9.87
C SER A 66 30.10 36.81 8.85
N SER A 67 31.21 37.47 9.26
CA SER A 67 32.38 37.66 8.39
C SER A 67 33.05 36.33 8.02
N LEU A 68 33.13 35.39 8.97
CA LEU A 68 33.70 34.06 8.73
C LEU A 68 32.86 33.25 7.74
N GLU A 69 31.53 33.31 7.85
CA GLU A 69 30.61 32.70 6.90
C GLU A 69 30.74 33.31 5.51
N LYS A 70 30.89 34.64 5.44
CA LYS A 70 31.14 35.35 4.18
C LYS A 70 32.44 34.90 3.53
N ASP A 71 33.54 34.82 4.29
CA ASP A 71 34.85 34.39 3.78
C ASP A 71 34.83 32.93 3.28
N CYS A 72 34.12 32.03 4.00
CA CYS A 72 33.92 30.65 3.57
C CYS A 72 33.05 30.56 2.30
N ARG A 73 31.95 31.31 2.22
CA ARG A 73 31.08 31.35 1.03
C ARG A 73 31.82 31.90 -0.18
N ASP A 74 32.55 33.00 -0.03
CA ASP A 74 33.37 33.58 -1.10
C ASP A 74 34.46 32.59 -1.57
N SER A 75 35.02 31.76 -0.68
CA SER A 75 35.96 30.69 -1.03
C SER A 75 35.30 29.55 -1.81
N ILE A 76 34.09 29.16 -1.40
CA ILE A 76 33.27 28.15 -2.08
C ILE A 76 32.88 28.63 -3.48
N ASP A 77 32.39 29.86 -3.63
CA ASP A 77 31.98 30.41 -4.91
C ASP A 77 33.14 30.48 -5.90
N ARG A 78 34.33 30.93 -5.46
CA ARG A 78 35.57 30.89 -6.26
C ARG A 78 35.92 29.47 -6.69
N THR A 79 35.77 28.50 -5.80
CA THR A 79 36.05 27.08 -6.08
C THR A 79 35.06 26.52 -7.11
N LEU A 80 33.77 26.79 -6.94
CA LEU A 80 32.72 26.41 -7.89
C LEU A 80 32.91 27.11 -9.24
N GLU A 81 33.47 28.32 -9.29
CA GLU A 81 33.76 29.05 -10.54
C GLU A 81 34.89 28.39 -11.31
N ASN A 82 35.93 27.98 -10.61
CA ASN A 82 37.04 27.25 -11.21
C ASN A 82 36.57 25.89 -11.75
N ILE A 83 35.75 25.15 -11.00
CA ILE A 83 35.19 23.86 -11.46
C ILE A 83 34.28 24.07 -12.68
N HIS A 84 33.41 25.08 -12.66
CA HIS A 84 32.50 25.34 -13.78
C HIS A 84 33.29 25.75 -15.05
N ARG A 85 34.37 26.52 -14.90
CA ARG A 85 35.29 26.89 -16.00
C ARG A 85 36.02 25.69 -16.56
N ASP A 86 36.54 24.82 -15.69
CA ASP A 86 37.27 23.61 -16.07
C ASP A 86 36.35 22.59 -16.77
N LEU A 87 35.09 22.45 -16.32
CA LEU A 87 34.07 21.62 -16.99
C LEU A 87 33.69 22.17 -18.37
N ARG A 88 33.48 23.49 -18.53
CA ARG A 88 33.20 24.07 -19.86
C ARG A 88 34.40 23.91 -20.81
N SER A 89 35.61 24.08 -20.29
CA SER A 89 36.84 23.84 -21.05
C SER A 89 36.96 22.39 -21.49
N LEU A 90 36.63 21.45 -20.60
CA LEU A 90 36.61 20.02 -20.90
C LEU A 90 35.57 19.69 -21.99
N THR A 91 34.32 20.13 -21.83
CA THR A 91 33.25 19.94 -22.82
C THR A 91 33.66 20.48 -24.20
N GLY A 92 34.25 21.69 -24.24
CA GLY A 92 34.74 22.29 -25.48
C GLY A 92 35.93 21.58 -26.11
N LYS A 93 36.88 21.05 -25.32
CA LYS A 93 38.05 20.31 -25.82
C LYS A 93 37.69 18.91 -26.33
N LEU A 94 36.68 18.28 -25.71
CA LEU A 94 36.22 16.93 -26.06
C LEU A 94 35.41 16.91 -27.36
N ARG A 95 34.62 17.96 -27.66
CA ARG A 95 33.76 18.06 -28.87
C ARG A 95 32.95 16.78 -29.11
N ILE A 96 32.30 16.31 -28.05
CA ILE A 96 31.52 15.05 -28.02
C ILE A 96 30.42 15.07 -29.08
N ASP A 97 29.87 16.25 -29.34
CA ASP A 97 28.82 16.53 -30.33
C ASP A 97 29.24 16.06 -31.75
N GLU A 98 30.52 16.22 -32.12
CA GLU A 98 31.03 15.78 -33.43
C GLU A 98 31.02 14.24 -33.59
N ILE A 99 31.12 13.49 -32.48
CA ILE A 99 31.04 12.02 -32.48
C ILE A 99 29.60 11.55 -32.59
N LEU A 100 28.69 12.27 -31.91
CA LEU A 100 27.27 11.99 -31.96
C LEU A 100 26.69 12.30 -33.35
N GLU A 101 27.23 13.29 -34.07
CA GLU A 101 26.82 13.63 -35.43
C GLU A 101 27.49 12.77 -36.53
N ALA A 102 28.64 12.11 -36.27
CA ALA A 102 29.33 11.26 -37.24
C ALA A 102 28.65 9.88 -37.41
N ASN A 103 28.64 9.32 -38.63
CA ASN A 103 27.95 8.05 -38.95
C ASN A 103 28.90 6.97 -39.49
N GLY A 104 28.70 5.71 -39.09
CA GLY A 104 29.46 4.57 -39.63
C GLY A 104 30.93 4.54 -39.18
N SER A 105 31.86 4.29 -40.12
CA SER A 105 33.30 4.17 -39.85
C SER A 105 33.96 5.47 -39.39
N SER A 106 33.45 6.63 -39.83
CA SER A 106 33.98 7.94 -39.39
C SER A 106 33.79 8.16 -37.90
N ARG A 107 32.70 7.64 -37.30
CA ARG A 107 32.46 7.73 -35.85
C ARG A 107 33.53 7.01 -35.03
N LEU A 108 34.01 5.85 -35.50
CA LEU A 108 35.09 5.10 -34.85
C LEU A 108 36.44 5.84 -34.94
N GLU A 109 36.71 6.50 -36.07
CA GLU A 109 37.88 7.35 -36.22
C GLU A 109 37.82 8.56 -35.29
N THR A 110 36.70 9.29 -35.25
CA THR A 110 36.49 10.44 -34.35
C THR A 110 36.58 10.03 -32.88
N TRP A 111 36.06 8.85 -32.52
CA TRP A 111 36.21 8.26 -31.18
C TRP A 111 37.67 7.98 -30.83
N SER A 112 38.45 7.41 -31.75
CA SER A 112 39.88 7.16 -31.54
C SER A 112 40.68 8.46 -31.35
N VAL A 113 40.25 9.54 -32.00
CA VAL A 113 40.81 10.89 -31.83
C VAL A 113 40.42 11.45 -30.46
N LEU A 114 39.19 11.26 -30.00
CA LEU A 114 38.75 11.65 -28.66
C LEU A 114 39.48 10.88 -27.56
N GLN A 115 39.69 9.57 -27.70
CA GLN A 115 40.50 8.79 -26.76
C GLN A 115 41.95 9.29 -26.68
N ARG A 116 42.53 9.73 -27.81
CA ARG A 116 43.85 10.37 -27.83
C ARG A 116 43.84 11.75 -27.16
N LYS A 117 42.83 12.59 -27.42
CA LYS A 117 42.64 13.88 -26.74
C LYS A 117 42.45 13.71 -25.24
N PHE A 118 41.70 12.71 -24.79
CA PHE A 118 41.50 12.41 -23.37
C PHE A 118 42.80 12.10 -22.62
N ARG A 119 43.80 11.57 -23.34
CA ARG A 119 45.15 11.31 -22.83
C ARG A 119 46.11 12.49 -22.99
N SER A 120 45.69 13.58 -23.64
CA SER A 120 46.50 14.79 -23.73
C SER A 120 46.73 15.39 -22.35
N ASP A 121 47.93 15.92 -22.13
CA ASP A 121 48.32 16.50 -20.83
C ASP A 121 47.36 17.62 -20.40
N ASP A 122 46.81 18.37 -21.36
CA ASP A 122 45.80 19.40 -21.16
C ASP A 122 44.52 18.90 -20.48
N ILE A 123 43.95 17.77 -20.94
CA ILE A 123 42.72 17.20 -20.38
C ILE A 123 43.03 16.45 -19.08
N ARG A 124 44.17 15.78 -18.99
CA ARG A 124 44.63 15.12 -17.76
C ARG A 124 44.83 16.14 -16.62
N ASN A 125 45.44 17.29 -16.91
CA ASN A 125 45.62 18.36 -15.93
C ASN A 125 44.28 18.95 -15.47
N ILE A 126 43.31 19.14 -16.37
CA ILE A 126 41.95 19.56 -15.99
C ILE A 126 41.30 18.54 -15.04
N LYS A 127 41.45 17.24 -15.37
CA LYS A 127 40.92 16.13 -14.57
C LYS A 127 41.51 16.08 -13.16
N GLU A 128 42.82 16.27 -13.03
CA GLU A 128 43.51 16.29 -11.74
C GLU A 128 43.13 17.51 -10.89
N ARG A 129 42.96 18.69 -11.52
CA ARG A 129 42.44 19.89 -10.82
C ARG A 129 41.00 19.72 -10.33
N LEU A 130 40.15 19.09 -11.13
CA LEU A 130 38.77 18.79 -10.75
C LEU A 130 38.72 17.80 -9.57
N ALA A 131 39.60 16.79 -9.55
CA ALA A 131 39.71 15.84 -8.45
C ALA A 131 40.21 16.52 -7.15
N GLY A 132 41.23 17.38 -7.22
CA GLY A 132 41.71 18.12 -6.04
C GLY A 132 40.70 19.11 -5.45
N SER A 133 39.73 19.55 -6.25
CA SER A 133 38.67 20.45 -5.80
C SER A 133 37.57 19.75 -4.98
N GLU A 134 37.47 18.41 -5.06
CA GLU A 134 36.50 17.61 -4.32
C GLU A 134 36.75 17.65 -2.81
N GLU A 135 37.97 17.34 -2.38
CA GLU A 135 38.35 17.32 -0.97
C GLU A 135 38.27 18.72 -0.34
N LEU A 136 38.61 19.75 -1.12
CA LEU A 136 38.52 21.15 -0.72
C LEU A 136 37.06 21.58 -0.49
N LEU A 137 36.13 21.17 -1.35
CA LEU A 137 34.71 21.44 -1.15
C LEU A 137 34.18 20.69 0.07
N GLN A 138 34.49 19.39 0.21
CA GLN A 138 34.04 18.59 1.35
C GLN A 138 34.47 19.19 2.70
N SER A 139 35.71 19.70 2.79
CA SER A 139 36.24 20.32 4.01
C SER A 139 35.59 21.68 4.32
N HIS A 140 35.42 22.58 3.33
CA HIS A 140 34.73 23.86 3.54
C HIS A 140 33.28 23.68 4.01
N PHE A 141 32.57 22.68 3.49
CA PHE A 141 31.18 22.43 3.86
C PHE A 141 31.03 21.75 5.22
N LEU A 142 31.96 20.89 5.61
CA LEU A 142 32.02 20.34 6.96
C LEU A 142 32.17 21.46 8.00
N MET A 143 33.05 22.43 7.74
CA MET A 143 33.23 23.61 8.60
C MET A 143 31.96 24.47 8.72
N LEU A 144 31.26 24.71 7.61
CA LEU A 144 29.95 25.41 7.65
C LEU A 144 28.90 24.63 8.45
N SER A 145 28.82 23.30 8.27
CA SER A 145 27.85 22.46 8.98
C SER A 145 28.02 22.48 10.51
N ILE A 146 29.27 22.53 10.98
CA ILE A 146 29.61 22.63 12.41
C ILE A 146 29.20 23.98 12.98
N TYR A 147 29.42 25.07 12.22
CA TYR A 147 29.09 26.43 12.65
C TYR A 147 27.59 26.63 12.86
N ILE A 148 26.75 25.93 12.09
CA ILE A 148 25.30 26.15 12.12
C ILE A 148 24.56 25.23 13.12
N GLY A 149 25.28 24.31 13.77
CA GLY A 149 24.76 23.51 14.90
C GLY A 149 24.36 24.30 16.16
N TYR A 150 24.36 25.64 16.11
CA TYR A 150 24.14 26.55 17.24
C TYR A 150 22.81 27.33 17.21
N LYS A 151 21.72 26.81 16.63
CA LYS A 151 20.38 27.47 16.65
C LYS A 151 19.24 26.61 17.20
N THR A 152 18.11 27.25 17.53
CA THR A 152 17.07 26.76 18.46
C THR A 152 16.13 25.70 17.86
N GLN A 153 15.46 24.93 18.74
CA GLN A 153 14.68 23.73 18.40
C GLN A 153 13.48 23.98 17.46
N ASP A 154 12.81 25.13 17.57
CA ASP A 154 11.66 25.46 16.72
C ASP A 154 12.08 25.82 15.30
N GLU A 155 13.25 26.45 15.14
CA GLU A 155 13.82 26.82 13.84
C GLU A 155 14.24 25.57 13.05
N VAL A 156 14.82 24.58 13.72
CA VAL A 156 15.20 23.28 13.12
C VAL A 156 13.97 22.47 12.68
N THR A 157 12.87 22.58 13.42
CA THR A 157 11.64 21.81 13.16
C THR A 157 10.85 22.39 11.99
N HIS A 158 10.70 23.71 11.93
CA HIS A 158 10.09 24.40 10.78
C HIS A 158 10.92 24.21 9.50
N PHE A 159 12.24 24.20 9.64
CA PHE A 159 13.19 23.94 8.57
C PHE A 159 13.08 22.52 7.96
N LYS A 160 12.98 21.48 8.81
CA LYS A 160 12.77 20.08 8.39
C LYS A 160 11.53 19.88 7.52
N ALA A 161 10.46 20.65 7.79
CA ALA A 161 9.22 20.62 7.02
C ALA A 161 9.35 21.25 5.62
N LEU A 162 10.22 22.27 5.46
CA LEU A 162 10.47 22.93 4.18
C LEU A 162 11.47 22.19 3.27
N LEU A 163 12.42 21.44 3.83
CA LEU A 163 13.47 20.74 3.07
C LEU A 163 12.98 19.45 2.41
N ARG A 164 12.02 18.77 3.04
CA ARG A 164 11.50 17.46 2.60
C ARG A 164 10.97 17.48 1.15
N PRO A 165 10.11 18.43 0.73
CA PRO A 165 9.62 18.46 -0.65
C PRO A 165 10.73 18.67 -1.69
N ILE A 166 11.78 19.42 -1.35
CA ILE A 166 12.90 19.71 -2.25
C ILE A 166 13.78 18.46 -2.45
N LEU A 167 14.10 17.75 -1.36
CA LEU A 167 14.86 16.50 -1.41
C LEU A 167 14.07 15.37 -2.07
N GLU A 168 12.76 15.30 -1.83
CA GLU A 168 11.86 14.35 -2.50
C GLU A 168 11.81 14.61 -4.01
N ASN A 169 11.72 15.87 -4.44
CA ASN A 169 11.78 16.22 -5.86
C ASN A 169 13.14 15.91 -6.50
N LEU A 170 14.25 16.21 -5.83
CA LEU A 170 15.59 15.88 -6.35
C LEU A 170 15.81 14.36 -6.45
N LEU A 171 15.36 13.59 -5.46
CA LEU A 171 15.39 12.14 -5.48
C LEU A 171 14.48 11.58 -6.58
N PHE A 172 13.31 12.18 -6.79
CA PHE A 172 12.39 11.83 -7.87
C PHE A 172 13.04 12.04 -9.25
N TYR A 173 13.62 13.21 -9.52
CA TYR A 173 14.31 13.49 -10.78
C TYR A 173 15.52 12.57 -11.01
N ALA A 174 16.30 12.28 -9.97
CA ALA A 174 17.44 11.36 -10.06
C ALA A 174 17.00 9.91 -10.35
N THR A 175 15.92 9.45 -9.72
CA THR A 175 15.36 8.10 -9.94
C THR A 175 14.75 7.98 -11.33
N PHE A 176 14.04 9.01 -11.79
CA PHE A 176 13.46 9.07 -13.13
C PHE A 176 14.55 9.07 -14.23
N THR A 177 15.67 9.74 -13.99
CA THR A 177 16.79 9.77 -14.94
C THR A 177 17.52 8.42 -15.01
N GLU A 178 17.70 7.73 -13.87
CA GLU A 178 18.26 6.36 -13.85
C GLU A 178 17.36 5.35 -14.55
N GLU A 179 16.04 5.43 -14.34
CA GLU A 179 15.07 4.55 -14.98
C GLU A 179 15.06 4.75 -16.51
N ARG A 180 15.21 6.00 -16.97
CA ARG A 180 15.36 6.32 -18.40
C ARG A 180 16.65 5.74 -19.00
N GLN A 181 17.76 5.77 -18.27
CA GLN A 181 19.03 5.15 -18.70
C GLN A 181 18.91 3.62 -18.76
N ARG A 182 18.26 3.02 -17.76
CA ARG A 182 18.01 1.57 -17.69
C ARG A 182 17.16 1.07 -18.86
N ASN A 183 16.14 1.84 -19.23
CA ASN A 183 15.25 1.54 -20.36
C ASN A 183 15.98 1.67 -21.71
N ARG A 184 16.82 2.68 -21.90
CA ARG A 184 17.65 2.84 -23.11
C ARG A 184 18.70 1.73 -23.26
N ILE A 185 19.30 1.28 -22.16
CA ILE A 185 20.24 0.14 -22.14
C ILE A 185 19.51 -1.17 -22.47
N ALA A 186 18.30 -1.37 -21.93
CA ALA A 186 17.46 -2.53 -22.24
C ALA A 186 17.03 -2.56 -23.72
N GLU A 187 16.64 -1.41 -24.28
CA GLU A 187 16.33 -1.27 -25.71
C GLU A 187 17.55 -1.58 -26.58
N SER A 188 18.73 -1.05 -26.25
CA SER A 188 19.98 -1.33 -26.97
C SER A 188 20.39 -2.81 -26.89
N ARG A 189 20.19 -3.48 -25.74
CA ARG A 189 20.38 -4.94 -25.61
C ARG A 189 19.37 -5.73 -26.43
N SER A 190 18.14 -5.25 -26.56
CA SER A 190 17.11 -5.86 -27.41
C SER A 190 17.44 -5.72 -28.90
N ILE A 191 17.99 -4.57 -29.32
CA ILE A 191 18.42 -4.30 -30.70
C ILE A 191 19.64 -5.15 -31.07
N ARG A 192 20.66 -5.26 -30.19
CA ARG A 192 21.81 -6.17 -30.38
C ARG A 192 21.38 -7.65 -30.46
N ARG A 193 20.38 -8.08 -29.68
CA ARG A 193 19.79 -9.44 -29.78
C ARG A 193 19.03 -9.67 -31.09
N ARG A 194 18.36 -8.66 -31.64
CA ARG A 194 17.70 -8.74 -32.95
C ARG A 194 18.71 -8.80 -34.11
N GLN A 195 19.81 -8.05 -34.04
CA GLN A 195 20.87 -8.09 -35.06
C GLN A 195 21.63 -9.43 -35.09
N LEU A 196 21.87 -10.06 -33.93
CA LEU A 196 22.46 -11.40 -33.84
C LEU A 196 21.55 -12.53 -34.36
N ALA A 197 20.23 -12.30 -34.43
CA ALA A 197 19.28 -13.27 -34.99
C ALA A 197 19.20 -13.22 -36.53
N THR A 198 19.65 -12.12 -37.15
CA THR A 198 19.68 -11.95 -38.61
C THR A 198 21.00 -12.41 -39.24
N ASP A 199 22.11 -12.40 -38.48
CA ASP A 199 23.43 -12.81 -38.98
C ASP A 199 23.77 -14.24 -38.58
N ALA A 200 23.05 -15.21 -39.15
CA ALA A 200 23.29 -16.63 -38.95
C ALA A 200 24.41 -17.19 -39.84
N HIS A 201 25.55 -16.51 -40.05
CA HIS A 201 26.72 -17.09 -40.71
C HIS A 201 28.04 -16.60 -40.08
N GLY A 202 28.55 -17.38 -39.13
CA GLY A 202 29.98 -17.56 -38.85
C GLY A 202 30.77 -16.41 -38.22
N ALA A 203 30.95 -16.44 -36.89
CA ALA A 203 32.24 -16.32 -36.20
C ALA A 203 32.01 -16.23 -34.68
N SER A 204 32.79 -16.98 -33.90
CA SER A 204 32.83 -16.88 -32.44
C SER A 204 33.36 -15.51 -32.02
N ASN A 205 32.59 -14.74 -31.24
CA ASN A 205 33.15 -13.68 -30.41
C ASN A 205 32.43 -13.66 -29.05
N ILE A 206 33.20 -13.88 -28.00
CA ILE A 206 32.81 -13.82 -26.60
C ILE A 206 32.49 -12.36 -26.27
N LEU A 207 31.28 -12.08 -25.78
CA LEU A 207 30.91 -10.78 -25.22
C LEU A 207 31.74 -10.52 -23.94
N PRO A 208 32.41 -9.36 -23.78
CA PRO A 208 32.97 -8.99 -22.49
C PRO A 208 31.82 -8.81 -21.49
N ASN A 209 31.95 -9.36 -20.28
CA ASN A 209 31.06 -9.01 -19.18
C ASN A 209 31.25 -7.52 -18.85
N ASP A 210 30.23 -6.70 -19.09
CA ASP A 210 30.17 -5.29 -18.70
C ASP A 210 30.14 -5.16 -17.17
N GLU A 211 31.32 -5.15 -16.55
CA GLU A 211 31.49 -4.90 -15.11
C GLU A 211 31.31 -3.42 -14.70
N SER A 212 31.18 -2.48 -15.64
CA SER A 212 30.95 -1.04 -15.35
C SER A 212 29.48 -0.72 -15.10
N ASP A 213 28.54 -1.35 -15.84
CA ASP A 213 27.09 -1.14 -15.71
C ASP A 213 26.57 -1.43 -14.29
N TRP A 214 27.14 -2.46 -13.63
CA TRP A 214 26.70 -2.84 -12.28
C TRP A 214 27.23 -1.87 -11.22
N ARG A 215 28.42 -1.28 -11.41
CA ARG A 215 29.03 -0.37 -10.43
C ARG A 215 28.29 0.95 -10.36
N TYR A 216 27.89 1.51 -11.50
CA TYR A 216 27.02 2.70 -11.55
C TYR A 216 25.68 2.44 -10.85
N HIS A 217 25.01 1.33 -11.20
CA HIS A 217 23.71 0.99 -10.61
C HIS A 217 23.81 0.69 -9.11
N ASP A 218 24.88 0.02 -8.66
CA ASP A 218 25.10 -0.27 -7.25
C ASP A 218 25.44 1.00 -6.45
N ALA A 219 26.25 1.90 -7.01
CA ALA A 219 26.53 3.21 -6.41
C ALA A 219 25.25 4.06 -6.30
N PHE A 220 24.44 4.13 -7.37
CA PHE A 220 23.16 4.85 -7.36
C PHE A 220 22.17 4.23 -6.36
N LYS A 221 22.13 2.90 -6.27
CA LYS A 221 21.25 2.19 -5.33
C LYS A 221 21.65 2.43 -3.87
N ARG A 222 22.94 2.39 -3.56
CA ARG A 222 23.47 2.76 -2.23
C ARG A 222 23.15 4.21 -1.88
N TRP A 223 23.29 5.13 -2.84
CA TRP A 223 22.95 6.54 -2.68
C TRP A 223 21.44 6.76 -2.49
N SER A 224 20.59 6.09 -3.28
CA SER A 224 19.13 6.18 -3.21
C SER A 224 18.62 5.70 -1.85
N VAL A 225 19.19 4.60 -1.34
CA VAL A 225 18.89 4.09 0.00
C VAL A 225 19.31 5.10 1.07
N LYS A 226 20.56 5.59 1.05
CA LYS A 226 21.02 6.61 2.03
C LYS A 226 20.20 7.90 1.98
N SER A 227 19.81 8.36 0.78
CA SER A 227 18.99 9.57 0.61
C SER A 227 17.56 9.37 1.10
N LYS A 228 16.97 8.19 0.87
CA LYS A 228 15.67 7.82 1.44
C LYS A 228 15.72 7.69 2.95
N ASP A 229 16.76 7.05 3.49
CA ASP A 229 16.97 6.92 4.93
C ASP A 229 17.14 8.30 5.59
N MET A 230 17.84 9.23 4.93
CA MET A 230 17.96 10.62 5.38
C MET A 230 16.61 11.35 5.35
N ILE A 231 15.83 11.25 4.27
CA ILE A 231 14.48 11.83 4.18
C ILE A 231 13.54 11.23 5.24
N MET A 232 13.68 9.94 5.53
CA MET A 232 12.93 9.25 6.59
C MET A 232 13.37 9.67 7.99
N SER A 233 14.67 9.88 8.22
CA SER A 233 15.23 10.36 9.50
C SER A 233 14.78 11.79 9.87
N ILE A 234 14.23 12.54 8.91
CA ILE A 234 13.57 13.82 9.17
C ILE A 234 12.29 13.62 10.01
N ALA A 235 11.68 12.42 10.01
CA ALA A 235 10.45 12.13 10.76
C ALA A 235 10.68 11.67 12.21
N ASP A 236 11.80 10.99 12.50
CA ASP A 236 11.93 10.23 13.74
C ASP A 236 13.22 10.56 14.50
N LEU A 237 13.13 11.50 15.44
CA LEU A 237 13.92 11.46 16.66
C LEU A 237 13.09 12.15 17.76
N PRO A 238 12.70 11.45 18.84
CA PRO A 238 12.30 12.13 20.05
C PRO A 238 13.55 12.78 20.66
N TRP A 239 13.45 14.08 20.96
CA TRP A 239 14.38 14.72 21.90
C TRP A 239 14.17 14.08 23.28
N HIS A 240 15.05 13.16 23.67
CA HIS A 240 15.21 12.79 25.08
C HIS A 240 16.66 12.94 25.52
N GLN A 241 16.84 13.95 26.38
CA GLN A 241 17.80 14.05 27.48
C GLN A 241 19.29 13.94 27.13
N VAL A 242 19.85 15.07 26.69
CA VAL A 242 21.08 15.55 27.34
C VAL A 242 20.63 16.29 28.59
N SER A 243 20.67 15.62 29.74
CA SER A 243 20.60 16.31 31.03
C SER A 243 21.84 17.20 31.14
N ASN A 244 21.63 18.51 31.30
CA ASN A 244 22.66 19.40 31.82
C ASN A 244 23.14 18.88 33.18
N SER A 245 24.37 18.38 33.24
CA SER A 245 25.29 18.79 34.29
C SER A 245 26.73 18.49 33.87
N ASN A 246 27.52 19.56 33.83
CA ASN A 246 28.96 19.65 34.05
C ASN A 246 29.87 19.69 32.80
N TYR A 247 30.58 20.81 32.74
CA TYR A 247 31.82 21.12 32.01
C TYR A 247 31.74 21.72 30.60
N VAL A 248 31.60 23.05 30.56
CA VAL A 248 32.56 23.91 29.84
C VAL A 248 33.16 24.85 30.90
N PRO A 249 34.48 24.82 31.11
CA PRO A 249 35.37 25.84 30.54
C PRO A 249 36.55 25.14 29.85
N SER A 250 37.23 25.66 28.83
CA SER A 250 37.53 27.04 28.45
C SER A 250 38.33 26.96 27.14
N ILE A 251 38.08 27.88 26.21
CA ILE A 251 39.04 28.23 25.16
C ILE A 251 40.08 29.20 25.76
N MET A 252 41.32 29.09 25.26
CA MET A 252 42.54 29.84 25.58
C MET A 252 43.39 29.31 26.75
N ASN A 253 44.42 28.52 26.43
CA ASN A 253 45.78 29.05 26.57
C ASN A 253 46.81 28.28 25.75
N GLU A 254 47.83 29.01 25.40
CA GLU A 254 48.95 28.67 24.54
C GLU A 254 49.88 27.59 25.11
N SER A 255 50.68 27.05 24.19
CA SER A 255 52.09 26.70 24.36
C SER A 255 52.46 25.27 24.74
N ARG A 256 53.25 24.71 23.80
CA ARG A 256 54.58 24.12 23.99
C ARG A 256 54.76 22.79 24.73
N ASP A 257 55.51 21.96 24.02
CA ASP A 257 56.58 21.07 24.49
C ASP A 257 56.19 19.76 25.18
N GLY A 258 56.48 18.68 24.47
CA GLY A 258 57.59 17.84 24.90
C GLY A 258 57.25 16.47 25.50
N ALA A 259 57.98 15.48 24.99
CA ALA A 259 58.34 14.19 25.61
C ALA A 259 57.20 13.19 25.86
N SER A 260 57.14 12.09 25.10
CA SER A 260 57.92 10.86 25.36
C SER A 260 57.69 10.31 26.77
N THR A 261 57.06 9.15 26.88
CA THR A 261 57.70 7.92 27.37
C THR A 261 56.69 6.78 27.49
N VAL A 262 57.01 5.66 26.84
CA VAL A 262 56.63 4.33 27.31
C VAL A 262 57.47 4.05 28.58
N PRO A 263 56.94 3.31 29.57
CA PRO A 263 57.60 2.04 29.83
C PRO A 263 56.67 0.86 30.14
N THR A 264 57.20 -0.26 29.69
CA THR A 264 56.93 -1.69 29.84
C THR A 264 57.07 -2.28 31.26
N ILE A 265 56.32 -3.40 31.47
CA ILE A 265 56.71 -4.69 32.10
C ILE A 265 56.97 -4.73 33.63
N ARG A 266 56.23 -5.54 34.42
CA ARG A 266 56.56 -6.93 34.90
C ARG A 266 55.79 -7.40 36.16
N ASP A 267 55.30 -8.65 36.08
CA ASP A 267 55.13 -9.77 37.04
C ASP A 267 54.56 -9.62 38.46
N SER A 268 53.63 -10.55 38.81
CA SER A 268 53.69 -11.35 40.06
C SER A 268 52.81 -12.61 39.97
N GLU A 269 53.42 -13.72 40.39
CA GLU A 269 53.01 -15.12 40.44
C GLU A 269 51.99 -15.45 41.55
N GLU A 270 51.06 -16.37 41.27
CA GLU A 270 50.81 -17.68 41.95
C GLU A 270 50.03 -17.68 43.28
N THR A 271 48.91 -18.42 43.34
CA THR A 271 48.82 -19.74 44.02
C THR A 271 47.39 -20.35 44.06
N THR A 272 47.34 -21.67 43.76
CA THR A 272 46.42 -22.73 44.26
C THR A 272 45.00 -22.94 43.68
N GLY A 273 44.82 -24.09 43.00
CA GLY A 273 43.53 -24.77 42.73
C GLY A 273 43.03 -25.61 43.94
N PRO A 274 42.10 -26.59 43.80
CA PRO A 274 41.86 -27.47 42.63
C PRO A 274 40.39 -27.71 42.21
N CYS A 275 40.18 -28.13 40.96
CA CYS A 275 38.96 -28.80 40.49
C CYS A 275 39.23 -30.31 40.25
N PRO A 276 38.30 -31.22 40.58
CA PRO A 276 38.47 -32.64 40.34
C PRO A 276 38.02 -33.06 38.93
N SER A 277 38.91 -33.82 38.28
CA SER A 277 38.71 -34.74 37.15
C SER A 277 37.64 -35.82 37.45
N SER A 278 36.99 -36.51 36.51
CA SER A 278 37.55 -37.41 35.50
C SER A 278 36.41 -38.24 34.87
N ARG A 279 36.55 -38.63 33.60
CA ARG A 279 36.61 -40.04 33.13
C ARG A 279 36.38 -40.12 31.62
N LEU A 280 37.46 -40.28 30.86
CA LEU A 280 37.50 -41.11 29.66
C LEU A 280 38.91 -41.72 29.55
N GLY A 281 38.95 -43.04 29.38
CA GLY A 281 40.08 -43.84 28.92
C GLY A 281 39.49 -45.06 28.18
N PRO A 282 40.29 -45.94 27.54
CA PRO A 282 41.76 -46.02 27.51
C PRO A 282 42.37 -45.83 26.10
N GLY A 283 43.69 -45.67 26.07
CA GLY A 283 44.48 -45.25 24.91
C GLY A 283 44.70 -46.28 23.79
N LEU A 284 45.18 -45.73 22.67
CA LEU A 284 45.78 -46.45 21.55
C LEU A 284 47.25 -46.02 21.42
N PRO A 285 48.13 -46.92 20.96
CA PRO A 285 49.56 -46.87 21.23
C PRO A 285 50.30 -45.83 20.39
N ARG A 286 51.25 -45.13 21.02
CA ARG A 286 52.40 -44.52 20.34
C ARG A 286 53.36 -45.66 19.94
N VAL A 287 53.70 -45.75 18.66
CA VAL A 287 54.77 -46.61 18.10
C VAL A 287 55.56 -45.69 17.16
N GLU A 288 56.83 -45.34 17.41
CA GLU A 288 58.08 -46.12 17.21
C GLU A 288 58.31 -46.64 15.78
N GLU A 289 59.59 -46.74 15.40
CA GLU A 289 60.17 -46.75 14.06
C GLU A 289 59.58 -47.71 13.01
N ILE A 290 59.70 -47.33 11.73
CA ILE A 290 59.00 -47.87 10.53
C ILE A 290 59.78 -49.02 9.86
N PRO A 291 59.18 -50.21 9.64
CA PRO A 291 59.62 -51.21 8.65
C PRO A 291 58.82 -51.16 7.32
N ASP A 292 59.38 -51.76 6.26
CA ASP A 292 59.19 -51.43 4.83
C ASP A 292 58.05 -52.13 4.03
N GLU A 293 57.06 -52.81 4.64
CA GLU A 293 56.06 -53.59 3.87
C GLU A 293 54.59 -53.06 3.96
N PRO A 294 53.80 -53.16 2.86
CA PRO A 294 52.41 -52.67 2.77
C PRO A 294 51.36 -53.61 3.40
N PRO A 295 50.17 -53.09 3.81
CA PRO A 295 49.13 -53.88 4.49
C PRO A 295 48.47 -54.92 3.56
N GLU A 296 48.27 -56.15 4.08
CA GLU A 296 47.86 -57.36 3.33
C GLU A 296 46.44 -57.32 2.74
N ASP A 297 45.56 -56.42 3.19
CA ASP A 297 44.13 -56.43 2.86
C ASP A 297 43.65 -55.32 1.90
N ALA A 298 44.52 -54.49 1.33
CA ALA A 298 44.10 -53.37 0.47
C ALA A 298 44.35 -53.64 -1.03
N THR A 299 43.33 -53.42 -1.88
CA THR A 299 43.52 -53.45 -3.35
C THR A 299 44.54 -52.39 -3.78
N GLN A 300 45.56 -52.79 -4.55
CA GLN A 300 46.64 -51.92 -5.06
C GLN A 300 46.15 -50.58 -5.62
N GLU A 301 44.99 -50.57 -6.28
CA GLU A 301 44.34 -49.38 -6.85
C GLU A 301 43.93 -48.33 -5.79
N VAL A 302 43.47 -48.74 -4.61
CA VAL A 302 43.10 -47.83 -3.50
C VAL A 302 44.35 -47.26 -2.84
N ILE A 303 45.40 -48.09 -2.72
CA ILE A 303 46.72 -47.67 -2.23
C ILE A 303 47.31 -46.60 -3.15
N ASP A 304 47.28 -46.84 -4.46
CA ASP A 304 47.82 -45.92 -5.45
C ASP A 304 47.02 -44.61 -5.49
N TRP A 305 45.68 -44.68 -5.40
CA TRP A 305 44.85 -43.48 -5.23
C TRP A 305 45.20 -42.70 -3.95
N CYS A 306 45.41 -43.37 -2.82
CA CYS A 306 45.79 -42.69 -1.57
C CYS A 306 47.17 -42.00 -1.71
N LYS A 307 48.13 -42.63 -2.39
CA LYS A 307 49.44 -42.02 -2.70
C LYS A 307 49.30 -40.81 -3.63
N GLU A 308 48.49 -40.91 -4.67
CA GLU A 308 48.20 -39.80 -5.60
C GLU A 308 47.55 -38.60 -4.88
N GLN A 309 46.65 -38.87 -3.93
CA GLN A 309 46.05 -37.83 -3.10
C GLN A 309 47.04 -37.24 -2.08
N GLY A 310 48.21 -37.83 -1.87
CA GLY A 310 49.24 -37.35 -0.95
C GLY A 310 49.17 -37.92 0.47
N TYR A 311 48.44 -39.02 0.69
CA TYR A 311 48.45 -39.73 1.97
C TYR A 311 49.70 -40.62 2.10
N PRO A 312 50.34 -40.67 3.28
CA PRO A 312 51.49 -41.55 3.51
C PRO A 312 51.03 -43.01 3.65
N VAL A 313 51.09 -43.78 2.55
CA VAL A 313 50.65 -45.20 2.52
C VAL A 313 51.77 -46.20 2.87
N ARG A 314 52.71 -45.84 3.75
CA ARG A 314 53.82 -46.72 4.17
C ARG A 314 53.74 -47.01 5.66
N ALA A 315 52.99 -48.06 6.04
CA ALA A 315 53.05 -48.75 7.34
C ALA A 315 52.08 -49.95 7.33
N SER A 316 52.40 -50.98 8.12
CA SER A 316 51.52 -52.10 8.48
C SER A 316 50.24 -51.68 9.26
N ASN A 317 50.08 -50.39 9.59
CA ASN A 317 48.97 -49.81 10.35
C ASN A 317 48.11 -48.80 9.55
N PHE A 318 48.27 -48.67 8.22
CA PHE A 318 47.43 -47.77 7.43
C PHE A 318 45.97 -48.23 7.41
N ARG A 319 45.06 -47.42 7.95
CA ARG A 319 43.61 -47.63 7.87
C ARG A 319 42.93 -46.46 7.16
N PHE A 320 41.87 -46.72 6.40
CA PHE A 320 41.16 -45.72 5.60
C PHE A 320 40.41 -44.66 6.45
N ASP A 321 40.25 -44.93 7.74
CA ASP A 321 39.66 -44.09 8.78
C ASP A 321 40.70 -43.35 9.64
N LEU A 322 42.00 -43.49 9.39
CA LEU A 322 43.02 -42.74 10.13
C LEU A 322 43.11 -41.28 9.64
N ILE A 323 43.15 -40.32 10.58
CA ILE A 323 43.27 -38.89 10.27
C ILE A 323 44.72 -38.58 9.89
N CYS A 324 44.93 -37.84 8.79
CA CYS A 324 46.27 -37.41 8.39
C CYS A 324 46.72 -36.20 9.22
N GLU A 325 47.73 -36.38 10.08
CA GLU A 325 48.35 -35.29 10.86
C GLU A 325 49.48 -34.58 10.09
N MET A 326 50.20 -35.35 9.26
CA MET A 326 51.41 -34.95 8.54
C MET A 326 51.19 -35.09 7.02
N GLY A 327 50.55 -34.08 6.42
CA GLY A 327 50.33 -33.97 4.97
C GLY A 327 50.28 -32.51 4.52
N PRO A 328 50.23 -32.23 3.21
CA PRO A 328 50.02 -30.87 2.70
C PRO A 328 48.76 -30.25 3.31
N GLY A 329 48.73 -28.92 3.49
CA GLY A 329 47.72 -28.23 4.32
C GLY A 329 46.25 -28.55 4.00
N ALA A 330 45.95 -29.01 2.78
CA ALA A 330 44.60 -29.43 2.36
C ALA A 330 44.14 -30.81 2.87
N LEU A 331 45.05 -31.67 3.35
CA LEU A 331 44.76 -33.03 3.82
C LEU A 331 44.85 -33.17 5.35
N ARG A 332 45.51 -32.22 6.02
CA ARG A 332 45.65 -32.22 7.48
C ARG A 332 44.28 -32.22 8.14
N GLY A 333 44.06 -33.16 9.06
CA GLY A 333 42.78 -33.31 9.77
C GLY A 333 41.71 -34.06 8.98
N THR A 334 42.04 -34.72 7.86
CA THR A 334 41.08 -35.54 7.10
C THR A 334 41.59 -36.97 6.95
N SER A 335 40.68 -37.95 6.92
CA SER A 335 41.02 -39.34 6.61
C SER A 335 40.73 -39.70 5.14
N PRO A 336 41.35 -40.75 4.58
CA PRO A 336 41.12 -41.16 3.19
C PRO A 336 39.64 -41.33 2.82
N ILE A 337 38.80 -41.82 3.74
CA ILE A 337 37.36 -41.93 3.53
C ILE A 337 36.68 -40.55 3.36
N HIS A 338 37.10 -39.51 4.09
CA HIS A 338 36.58 -38.15 3.90
C HIS A 338 36.97 -37.59 2.54
N GLN A 339 38.23 -37.80 2.12
CA GLN A 339 38.71 -37.34 0.82
C GLN A 339 38.02 -38.06 -0.34
N ALA A 340 37.71 -39.36 -0.20
CA ALA A 340 36.95 -40.10 -1.22
C ALA A 340 35.54 -39.53 -1.42
N ILE A 341 34.89 -39.06 -0.34
CA ILE A 341 33.58 -38.41 -0.39
C ILE A 341 33.69 -37.02 -1.01
N LYS A 342 34.67 -36.21 -0.58
CA LYS A 342 34.93 -34.84 -1.08
C LYS A 342 35.28 -34.82 -2.57
N THR A 343 36.01 -35.83 -3.05
CA THR A 343 36.34 -36.01 -4.48
C THR A 343 35.25 -36.75 -5.25
N ASN A 344 34.16 -37.16 -4.58
CA ASN A 344 33.06 -37.94 -5.14
C ASN A 344 33.51 -39.24 -5.86
N ASN A 345 34.60 -39.86 -5.41
CA ASN A 345 35.11 -41.10 -5.98
C ASN A 345 34.40 -42.32 -5.37
N MET A 346 33.18 -42.59 -5.86
CA MET A 346 32.33 -43.67 -5.36
C MET A 346 32.91 -45.08 -5.54
N ALA A 347 33.81 -45.28 -6.52
CA ALA A 347 34.46 -46.57 -6.75
C ALA A 347 35.46 -46.87 -5.63
N VAL A 348 36.30 -45.88 -5.29
CA VAL A 348 37.24 -45.97 -4.18
C VAL A 348 36.51 -46.05 -2.84
N LEU A 349 35.46 -45.24 -2.64
CA LEU A 349 34.66 -45.27 -1.40
C LEU A 349 34.02 -46.65 -1.15
N LYS A 350 33.49 -47.32 -2.19
CA LYS A 350 32.93 -48.68 -2.08
C LYS A 350 33.99 -49.71 -1.70
N LYS A 351 35.19 -49.63 -2.28
CA LYS A 351 36.31 -50.52 -1.98
C LYS A 351 36.84 -50.28 -0.56
N MET A 352 36.96 -49.02 -0.12
CA MET A 352 37.34 -48.71 1.27
C MET A 352 36.32 -49.30 2.26
N LEU A 353 35.02 -49.10 2.01
CA LEU A 353 33.95 -49.58 2.88
C LEU A 353 33.67 -51.09 2.78
N SER A 354 34.32 -51.84 1.88
CA SER A 354 34.27 -53.31 1.92
C SER A 354 35.15 -53.92 3.02
N HIS A 355 36.06 -53.13 3.60
CA HIS A 355 36.88 -53.51 4.74
C HIS A 355 36.31 -52.98 6.07
N ASP A 356 36.81 -53.49 7.20
CA ASP A 356 36.41 -53.06 8.54
C ASP A 356 36.99 -51.67 8.88
N CYS A 357 36.24 -50.63 8.51
CA CYS A 357 36.59 -49.22 8.67
C CYS A 357 35.64 -48.54 9.65
N ASN A 358 36.17 -47.69 10.52
CA ASN A 358 35.34 -46.85 11.38
C ASN A 358 34.62 -45.76 10.57
N THR A 359 33.30 -45.89 10.41
CA THR A 359 32.45 -44.89 9.72
C THR A 359 32.15 -43.66 10.57
N GLU A 360 32.56 -43.65 11.84
CA GLU A 360 32.33 -42.58 12.81
C GLU A 360 33.59 -41.74 13.10
N VAL A 361 34.67 -41.91 12.31
CA VAL A 361 35.84 -41.03 12.36
C VAL A 361 35.41 -39.58 12.13
N ARG A 362 35.94 -38.63 12.90
CA ARG A 362 35.64 -37.20 12.74
C ARG A 362 36.80 -36.48 12.08
N SER A 363 36.51 -35.57 11.14
CA SER A 363 37.54 -34.73 10.52
C SER A 363 38.01 -33.62 11.46
N GLU A 364 39.32 -33.49 11.70
CA GLU A 364 39.95 -32.44 12.50
C GLU A 364 40.45 -31.25 11.64
N ASP A 365 39.72 -30.90 10.57
CA ASP A 365 40.07 -29.79 9.67
C ASP A 365 39.92 -28.38 10.29
N GLY A 366 39.69 -28.33 11.61
CA GLY A 366 39.57 -27.13 12.42
C GLY A 366 38.16 -26.51 12.44
N SER A 367 37.24 -26.92 11.56
CA SER A 367 36.00 -26.17 11.34
C SER A 367 34.71 -26.83 11.82
N ARG A 368 34.53 -28.15 11.66
CA ARG A 368 33.20 -28.78 11.86
C ARG A 368 33.14 -30.17 12.50
N ASP A 369 34.24 -30.91 12.67
CA ASP A 369 34.22 -32.33 13.11
C ASP A 369 33.16 -33.19 12.42
N LEU A 370 33.21 -33.23 11.09
CA LEU A 370 32.26 -34.01 10.31
C LEU A 370 32.63 -35.49 10.37
N THR A 371 31.63 -36.36 10.50
CA THR A 371 31.79 -37.77 10.15
C THR A 371 31.72 -37.94 8.63
N PRO A 372 32.18 -39.07 8.06
CA PRO A 372 31.97 -39.41 6.65
C PRO A 372 30.51 -39.24 6.23
N PHE A 373 29.55 -39.62 7.09
CA PHE A 373 28.13 -39.45 6.84
C PHE A 373 27.70 -37.98 6.75
N LEU A 374 28.12 -37.14 7.70
CA LEU A 374 27.79 -35.71 7.70
C LEU A 374 28.45 -34.97 6.53
N LEU A 375 29.69 -35.34 6.18
CA LEU A 375 30.36 -34.82 5.00
C LEU A 375 29.60 -35.21 3.72
N ALA A 376 29.15 -36.46 3.59
CA ALA A 376 28.34 -36.89 2.45
C ALA A 376 27.00 -36.12 2.35
N CYS A 377 26.38 -35.76 3.48
CA CYS A 377 25.19 -34.91 3.51
C CYS A 377 25.49 -33.47 3.09
N SER A 378 26.60 -32.89 3.57
CA SER A 378 27.05 -31.53 3.21
C SER A 378 27.45 -31.40 1.74
N GLU A 379 28.06 -32.44 1.17
CA GLU A 379 28.44 -32.51 -0.25
C GLU A 379 27.26 -32.92 -1.16
N LEU A 380 26.06 -33.10 -0.60
CA LEU A 380 24.83 -33.52 -1.30
C LEU A 380 24.99 -34.86 -2.06
N ASN A 381 25.87 -35.74 -1.58
CA ASN A 381 26.23 -37.00 -2.23
C ASN A 381 25.31 -38.15 -1.79
N ALA A 382 24.12 -38.22 -2.37
CA ALA A 382 23.12 -39.26 -2.08
C ALA A 382 23.63 -40.72 -2.20
N PRO A 383 24.44 -41.09 -3.22
CA PRO A 383 25.06 -42.42 -3.28
C PRO A 383 25.98 -42.74 -2.09
N ALA A 384 26.81 -41.78 -1.65
CA ALA A 384 27.67 -41.96 -0.48
C ALA A 384 26.84 -42.09 0.81
N VAL A 385 25.81 -41.26 1.00
CA VAL A 385 24.88 -41.35 2.14
C VAL A 385 24.26 -42.75 2.23
N LYS A 386 23.72 -43.26 1.12
CA LYS A 386 23.09 -44.60 1.09
C LYS A 386 24.07 -45.72 1.42
N LEU A 387 25.31 -45.60 0.95
CA LEU A 387 26.37 -46.60 1.17
C LEU A 387 26.86 -46.59 2.63
N LEU A 388 27.03 -45.41 3.22
CA LEU A 388 27.45 -45.26 4.62
C LEU A 388 26.37 -45.76 5.59
N LEU A 389 25.10 -45.45 5.33
CA LEU A 389 23.98 -46.02 6.09
C LEU A 389 23.92 -47.54 5.98
N ALA A 390 24.24 -48.11 4.82
CA ALA A 390 24.33 -49.57 4.64
C ALA A 390 25.45 -50.21 5.47
N LYS A 391 26.46 -49.43 5.84
CA LYS A 391 27.63 -49.85 6.62
C LYS A 391 27.51 -49.48 8.10
N GLY A 392 26.33 -49.06 8.56
CA GLY A 392 26.05 -48.80 9.97
C GLY A 392 26.51 -47.42 10.45
N ALA A 393 26.77 -46.47 9.55
CA ALA A 393 26.98 -45.08 9.95
C ALA A 393 25.74 -44.52 10.67
N LYS A 394 25.97 -43.74 11.73
CA LYS A 394 24.92 -43.16 12.57
C LYS A 394 24.24 -41.99 11.87
N ALA A 395 22.96 -42.16 11.55
CA ALA A 395 22.18 -41.12 10.87
C ALA A 395 21.91 -39.89 11.76
N ASP A 396 21.90 -40.08 13.08
CA ASP A 396 21.68 -39.07 14.12
C ASP A 396 22.96 -38.34 14.56
N ALA A 397 24.10 -38.60 13.89
CA ALA A 397 25.34 -37.89 14.15
C ALA A 397 25.16 -36.37 13.96
N THR A 398 25.85 -35.58 14.77
CA THR A 398 25.88 -34.12 14.68
C THR A 398 27.31 -33.59 14.54
N ASP A 399 27.44 -32.45 13.87
CA ASP A 399 28.68 -31.67 13.84
C ASP A 399 28.91 -30.92 15.17
N ARG A 400 30.02 -30.17 15.29
CA ARG A 400 30.33 -29.36 16.50
C ARG A 400 29.24 -28.35 16.88
N THR A 401 28.39 -27.96 15.93
CA THR A 401 27.31 -26.98 16.13
C THR A 401 25.95 -27.63 16.36
N GLY A 402 25.89 -28.95 16.50
CA GLY A 402 24.65 -29.70 16.69
C GLY A 402 23.86 -29.94 15.40
N LYS A 403 24.44 -29.70 14.21
CA LYS A 403 23.73 -29.90 12.94
C LYS A 403 23.74 -31.37 12.53
N THR A 404 22.55 -31.91 12.30
CA THR A 404 22.33 -33.25 11.70
C THR A 404 22.46 -33.23 10.18
N GLY A 405 22.41 -34.41 9.55
CA GLY A 405 22.38 -34.54 8.08
C GLY A 405 21.28 -33.72 7.39
N LEU A 406 20.09 -33.59 8.01
CA LEU A 406 18.97 -32.78 7.47
C LEU A 406 19.25 -31.27 7.49
N HIS A 407 20.10 -30.79 8.40
CA HIS A 407 20.54 -29.39 8.40
C HIS A 407 21.59 -29.12 7.31
N LEU A 408 22.47 -30.10 7.07
CA LEU A 408 23.59 -29.95 6.14
C LEU A 408 23.19 -30.16 4.67
N CYS A 409 22.13 -30.91 4.38
CA CYS A 409 21.67 -31.15 3.01
C CYS A 409 20.76 -30.03 2.44
N GLN A 410 20.65 -28.91 3.13
CA GLN A 410 19.80 -27.77 2.75
C GLN A 410 20.39 -27.02 1.55
N SER A 411 19.86 -27.29 0.35
CA SER A 411 20.31 -26.68 -0.89
C SER A 411 19.17 -26.58 -1.89
N SER A 412 19.08 -25.44 -2.59
CA SER A 412 18.10 -25.22 -3.68
C SER A 412 18.31 -26.13 -4.90
N LYS A 413 19.40 -26.90 -4.94
CA LYS A 413 19.70 -27.87 -5.99
C LYS A 413 18.88 -29.16 -5.82
N PHE A 414 18.83 -29.99 -6.86
CA PHE A 414 18.06 -31.24 -6.84
C PHE A 414 18.67 -32.29 -5.90
N GLU A 415 19.99 -32.26 -5.73
CA GLU A 415 20.78 -33.20 -4.97
C GLU A 415 20.48 -33.15 -3.46
N GLY A 416 20.30 -31.96 -2.88
CA GLY A 416 19.95 -31.80 -1.47
C GLY A 416 18.61 -32.45 -1.11
N ARG A 417 17.61 -32.30 -1.99
CA ARG A 417 16.31 -32.97 -1.83
C ARG A 417 16.41 -34.48 -1.93
N ARG A 418 17.30 -35.01 -2.78
CA ARG A 418 17.54 -36.47 -2.85
C ARG A 418 18.15 -37.00 -1.56
N VAL A 419 19.06 -36.25 -0.95
CA VAL A 419 19.63 -36.61 0.36
C VAL A 419 18.57 -36.55 1.45
N ALA A 420 17.81 -35.45 1.55
CA ALA A 420 16.70 -35.35 2.52
C ALA A 420 15.68 -36.49 2.36
N LYS A 421 15.37 -36.87 1.11
CA LYS A 421 14.53 -38.03 0.81
C LYS A 421 15.08 -39.34 1.33
N LEU A 422 16.36 -39.60 1.11
CA LEU A 422 17.00 -40.78 1.68
C LEU A 422 16.98 -40.76 3.22
N LEU A 423 17.21 -39.60 3.84
CA LEU A 423 17.22 -39.48 5.30
C LEU A 423 15.83 -39.68 5.94
N LEU A 424 14.76 -39.29 5.26
CA LEU A 424 13.39 -39.40 5.78
C LEU A 424 12.72 -40.75 5.48
N GLU A 425 13.11 -41.43 4.39
CA GLU A 425 12.45 -42.67 3.95
C GLU A 425 13.26 -43.94 4.24
N ASP A 426 14.59 -43.85 4.41
CA ASP A 426 15.43 -45.03 4.64
C ASP A 426 15.25 -45.59 6.06
N SER A 427 14.91 -46.87 6.18
CA SER A 427 14.70 -47.54 7.47
C SER A 427 15.94 -47.52 8.38
N ARG A 428 17.13 -47.34 7.81
CA ARG A 428 18.40 -47.24 8.55
C ARG A 428 18.65 -45.83 9.11
N ALA A 429 17.87 -44.84 8.69
CA ALA A 429 17.90 -43.48 9.19
C ALA A 429 16.77 -43.17 10.19
N MET A 430 15.99 -44.17 10.62
CA MET A 430 14.83 -43.99 11.52
C MET A 430 15.15 -43.37 12.89
N ALA A 431 16.41 -43.40 13.33
CA ALA A 431 16.86 -42.75 14.55
C ALA A 431 16.97 -41.21 14.42
N LEU A 432 16.92 -40.68 13.20
CA LEU A 432 17.05 -39.26 12.93
C LEU A 432 15.78 -38.50 13.33
N ASP A 433 15.90 -37.60 14.30
CA ASP A 433 14.83 -36.66 14.63
C ASP A 433 14.77 -35.54 13.57
N VAL A 434 13.63 -35.45 12.87
CA VAL A 434 13.35 -34.41 11.87
C VAL A 434 13.27 -33.02 12.51
N ASN A 435 12.94 -32.96 13.80
CA ASN A 435 12.86 -31.74 14.59
C ASN A 435 14.11 -31.50 15.44
N ALA A 436 15.20 -32.23 15.18
CA ALA A 436 16.49 -31.98 15.84
C ALA A 436 16.87 -30.51 15.73
N GLN A 437 17.40 -29.98 16.81
CA GLN A 437 17.75 -28.56 16.96
C GLN A 437 19.26 -28.40 17.00
N ASP A 438 19.79 -27.47 16.21
CA ASP A 438 21.20 -27.08 16.30
C ASP A 438 21.46 -26.21 17.55
N GLN A 439 22.70 -25.75 17.74
CA GLN A 439 23.09 -24.90 18.88
C GLN A 439 22.31 -23.58 18.99
N PHE A 440 21.63 -23.14 17.93
CA PHE A 440 20.76 -21.95 17.91
C PHE A 440 19.27 -22.31 17.99
N CYS A 441 18.98 -23.56 18.38
CA CYS A 441 17.64 -24.15 18.38
C CYS A 441 16.96 -24.16 16.99
N MET A 442 17.73 -24.02 15.90
CA MET A 442 17.16 -24.06 14.56
C MET A 442 16.94 -25.51 14.13
N THR A 443 15.77 -25.76 13.55
CA THR A 443 15.47 -27.03 12.87
C THR A 443 15.77 -26.94 11.38
N ALA A 444 15.80 -28.07 10.67
CA ALA A 444 15.92 -28.11 9.21
C ALA A 444 14.87 -27.22 8.50
N THR A 445 13.64 -27.15 9.04
CA THR A 445 12.55 -26.29 8.54
C THR A 445 12.90 -24.79 8.64
N HIS A 446 13.57 -24.36 9.71
CA HIS A 446 14.04 -22.97 9.84
C HIS A 446 15.09 -22.64 8.77
N ILE A 447 16.01 -23.56 8.51
CA ILE A 447 17.05 -23.35 7.48
C ILE A 447 16.41 -23.29 6.08
N ALA A 448 15.49 -24.20 5.76
CA ALA A 448 14.76 -24.19 4.50
C ALA A 448 13.97 -22.88 4.29
N ALA A 449 13.31 -22.39 5.35
CA ALA A 449 12.60 -21.12 5.36
C ALA A 449 13.53 -19.91 5.16
N ARG A 450 14.71 -19.90 5.79
CA ARG A 450 15.72 -18.83 5.66
C ARG A 450 16.38 -18.79 4.29
N VAL A 451 16.62 -19.96 3.67
CA VAL A 451 17.22 -20.08 2.34
C VAL A 451 16.19 -19.84 1.24
N GLY A 452 14.91 -20.09 1.52
CA GLY A 452 13.80 -19.93 0.60
C GLY A 452 13.58 -21.14 -0.32
N ASP A 453 13.90 -22.34 0.16
CA ASP A 453 13.71 -23.58 -0.58
C ASP A 453 12.30 -24.16 -0.34
N VAL A 454 11.36 -23.73 -1.19
CA VAL A 454 9.94 -24.13 -1.15
C VAL A 454 9.77 -25.65 -1.23
N ARG A 455 10.55 -26.32 -2.10
CA ARG A 455 10.40 -27.75 -2.34
C ARG A 455 10.96 -28.58 -1.20
N MET A 456 12.03 -28.11 -0.56
CA MET A 456 12.53 -28.72 0.67
C MET A 456 11.53 -28.53 1.82
N LEU A 457 10.89 -27.36 1.94
CA LEU A 457 9.83 -27.14 2.93
C LEU A 457 8.65 -28.08 2.76
N GLU A 458 8.15 -28.24 1.53
CA GLU A 458 7.08 -29.19 1.23
C GLU A 458 7.46 -30.61 1.65
N TYR A 459 8.70 -31.02 1.41
CA TYR A 459 9.20 -32.36 1.71
C TYR A 459 9.47 -32.60 3.20
N LEU A 460 9.86 -31.57 3.95
CA LEU A 460 10.02 -31.65 5.42
C LEU A 460 8.67 -31.62 6.14
N LEU A 461 7.70 -30.87 5.60
CA LEU A 461 6.41 -30.69 6.23
C LEU A 461 5.44 -31.81 5.92
N LEU A 462 5.58 -32.51 4.78
CA LEU A 462 4.73 -33.62 4.37
C LEU A 462 5.55 -34.84 3.94
N ASP A 463 5.11 -36.03 4.35
CA ASP A 463 5.58 -37.29 3.76
C ASP A 463 4.87 -37.60 2.43
N GLN A 464 5.27 -38.70 1.79
CA GLN A 464 4.65 -39.20 0.55
C GLN A 464 3.16 -39.59 0.67
N HIS A 465 2.63 -39.66 1.89
CA HIS A 465 1.22 -39.93 2.20
C HIS A 465 0.47 -38.66 2.65
N GLY A 466 1.11 -37.49 2.60
CA GLY A 466 0.53 -36.21 3.00
C GLY A 466 0.41 -36.01 4.51
N LYS A 467 1.13 -36.80 5.32
CA LYS A 467 1.15 -36.65 6.79
C LYS A 467 2.23 -35.66 7.22
N ARG A 468 1.95 -34.87 8.26
CA ARG A 468 2.91 -33.93 8.84
C ARG A 468 4.09 -34.65 9.48
N VAL A 469 5.32 -34.29 9.08
CA VAL A 469 6.57 -34.89 9.59
C VAL A 469 7.33 -33.91 10.49
N ALA A 470 7.59 -32.69 10.02
CA ALA A 470 8.24 -31.64 10.81
C ALA A 470 7.25 -30.71 11.53
N ASP A 471 7.69 -30.14 12.65
CA ASP A 471 6.98 -29.10 13.36
C ASP A 471 7.24 -27.72 12.74
N ALA A 472 6.23 -27.19 12.04
CA ALA A 472 6.22 -25.83 11.52
C ALA A 472 6.19 -24.73 12.61
N ASN A 473 5.98 -25.09 13.88
CA ASN A 473 5.91 -24.17 15.02
C ASN A 473 7.11 -24.25 15.96
N ALA A 474 8.12 -25.07 15.63
CA ALA A 474 9.36 -25.15 16.39
C ALA A 474 9.93 -23.74 16.58
N GLN A 475 10.45 -23.44 17.77
CA GLN A 475 10.98 -22.11 18.08
C GLN A 475 12.50 -22.16 18.18
N GLN A 476 13.18 -21.30 17.40
CA GLN A 476 14.64 -21.12 17.52
C GLN A 476 15.00 -20.32 18.78
N GLN A 477 16.29 -20.04 19.00
CA GLN A 477 16.79 -19.43 20.23
C GLN A 477 16.14 -18.07 20.59
N ASP A 478 15.70 -17.28 19.61
CA ASP A 478 14.98 -16.01 19.82
C ASP A 478 13.45 -16.19 19.96
N GLY A 479 12.96 -17.42 19.94
CA GLY A 479 11.54 -17.76 19.95
C GLY A 479 10.85 -17.68 18.59
N SER A 480 11.56 -17.30 17.51
CA SER A 480 10.95 -17.20 16.18
C SER A 480 10.64 -18.58 15.60
N THR A 481 9.49 -18.72 14.94
CA THR A 481 9.12 -19.92 14.16
C THR A 481 9.72 -19.87 12.75
N PRO A 482 9.73 -20.97 11.97
CA PRO A 482 10.13 -20.96 10.57
C PRO A 482 9.40 -19.90 9.73
N LEU A 483 8.10 -19.69 9.98
CA LEU A 483 7.32 -18.64 9.32
C LEU A 483 7.87 -17.24 9.65
N MET A 484 8.15 -16.96 10.92
CA MET A 484 8.75 -15.69 11.34
C MET A 484 10.15 -15.47 10.74
N VAL A 485 10.94 -16.53 10.62
CA VAL A 485 12.26 -16.48 9.96
C VAL A 485 12.09 -16.14 8.47
N ALA A 486 11.13 -16.74 7.76
CA ALA A 486 10.83 -16.37 6.38
C ALA A 486 10.37 -14.92 6.24
N LEU A 487 9.57 -14.41 7.19
CA LEU A 487 9.10 -13.03 7.20
C LEU A 487 10.23 -12.02 7.44
N LYS A 488 11.21 -12.34 8.30
CA LYS A 488 12.39 -11.50 8.57
C LYS A 488 13.46 -11.58 7.46
N SER A 489 13.51 -12.69 6.72
CA SER A 489 14.55 -12.93 5.71
C SER A 489 14.26 -12.19 4.38
N ASN A 490 15.33 -11.79 3.69
CA ASN A 490 15.28 -11.19 2.35
C ASN A 490 15.56 -12.27 1.27
N ILE A 491 14.53 -13.05 0.94
CA ILE A 491 14.62 -14.19 0.01
C ILE A 491 13.82 -13.91 -1.27
N ALA A 492 14.33 -14.38 -2.42
CA ALA A 492 13.68 -14.15 -3.73
C ALA A 492 12.29 -14.80 -3.84
N ASN A 493 12.11 -15.98 -3.24
CA ASN A 493 10.87 -16.78 -3.29
C ASN A 493 9.99 -16.61 -2.05
N LYS A 494 10.04 -15.42 -1.42
CA LYS A 494 9.40 -15.15 -0.12
C LYS A 494 7.92 -15.53 -0.07
N LYS A 495 7.16 -15.17 -1.11
CA LYS A 495 5.73 -15.44 -1.20
C LYS A 495 5.42 -16.94 -1.15
N GLN A 496 6.07 -17.75 -1.99
CA GLN A 496 5.81 -19.19 -2.04
C GLN A 496 6.19 -19.91 -0.74
N VAL A 497 7.26 -19.45 -0.07
CA VAL A 497 7.70 -19.98 1.23
C VAL A 497 6.66 -19.69 2.31
N ILE A 498 6.16 -18.45 2.37
CA ILE A 498 5.08 -18.05 3.29
C ILE A 498 3.83 -18.89 3.02
N ASP A 499 3.42 -19.04 1.75
CA ASP A 499 2.22 -19.80 1.38
C ASP A 499 2.26 -21.26 1.82
N VAL A 500 3.43 -21.91 1.76
CA VAL A 500 3.61 -23.29 2.25
C VAL A 500 3.56 -23.33 3.77
N LEU A 501 4.28 -22.45 4.45
CA LEU A 501 4.34 -22.42 5.92
C LEU A 501 3.00 -22.05 6.57
N LEU A 502 2.24 -21.14 5.97
CA LEU A 502 0.91 -20.71 6.46
C LEU A 502 -0.09 -21.87 6.58
N ARG A 503 0.04 -22.91 5.74
CA ARG A 503 -0.85 -24.08 5.78
C ARG A 503 -0.69 -24.92 7.04
N TYR A 504 0.46 -24.83 7.71
CA TYR A 504 0.86 -25.72 8.80
C TYR A 504 1.26 -25.01 10.09
N SER A 505 1.40 -23.68 10.06
CA SER A 505 1.87 -22.88 11.20
C SER A 505 0.71 -22.33 12.04
N ASP A 506 0.92 -22.22 13.35
CA ASP A 506 0.06 -21.48 14.27
C ASP A 506 0.53 -20.02 14.34
N LEU A 507 -0.35 -19.11 13.93
CA LEU A 507 -0.06 -17.67 13.86
C LEU A 507 -0.07 -16.98 15.24
N SER A 508 -0.46 -17.68 16.30
CA SER A 508 -0.54 -17.15 17.66
C SER A 508 0.75 -17.32 18.47
N VAL A 509 1.68 -18.17 18.00
CA VAL A 509 2.98 -18.39 18.64
C VAL A 509 3.76 -17.08 18.67
N LYS A 510 4.32 -16.74 19.83
CA LYS A 510 5.09 -15.50 20.05
C LYS A 510 6.57 -15.80 20.26
N ASN A 511 7.41 -14.97 19.67
CA ASN A 511 8.84 -14.99 19.94
C ASN A 511 9.17 -14.38 21.31
N LYS A 512 10.44 -14.39 21.71
CA LYS A 512 10.88 -13.83 23.01
C LYS A 512 10.67 -12.32 23.13
N ASN A 513 10.47 -11.61 22.02
CA ASN A 513 10.13 -10.19 22.00
C ASN A 513 8.61 -9.95 22.11
N GLY A 514 7.78 -10.99 22.24
CA GLY A 514 6.32 -10.89 22.29
C GLY A 514 5.66 -10.61 20.94
N GLU A 515 6.40 -10.81 19.84
CA GLU A 515 5.93 -10.63 18.47
C GLU A 515 5.40 -11.97 17.92
N ASP A 516 4.21 -11.94 17.32
CA ASP A 516 3.66 -13.06 16.55
C ASP A 516 3.95 -12.88 15.04
N ALA A 517 3.62 -13.89 14.24
CA ALA A 517 3.86 -13.84 12.79
C ALA A 517 3.07 -12.71 12.11
N LYS A 518 1.94 -12.27 12.69
CA LYS A 518 1.13 -11.17 12.14
C LYS A 518 1.80 -9.81 12.35
N LYS A 519 2.42 -9.59 13.52
CA LYS A 519 3.20 -8.37 13.80
C LYS A 519 4.47 -8.28 12.96
N LEU A 520 5.11 -9.42 12.71
CA LEU A 520 6.34 -9.51 11.92
C LEU A 520 6.10 -9.53 10.41
N ALA A 521 4.89 -9.83 9.98
CA ALA A 521 4.55 -9.74 8.57
C ALA A 521 4.79 -8.28 8.14
N PRO A 522 5.53 -8.05 7.03
CA PRO A 522 5.47 -6.73 6.42
C PRO A 522 3.99 -6.47 6.21
N ARG A 523 3.48 -5.36 6.75
CA ARG A 523 2.14 -4.90 6.37
C ARG A 523 2.14 -4.98 4.86
N GLU A 524 1.36 -5.88 4.27
CA GLU A 524 1.15 -5.87 2.84
C GLU A 524 0.50 -4.54 2.58
N THR A 525 1.33 -3.53 2.37
CA THR A 525 0.95 -2.40 1.59
C THR A 525 0.70 -3.03 0.24
N THR A 526 -0.55 -3.43 -0.01
CA THR A 526 -1.22 -2.95 -1.22
C THR A 526 -0.54 -1.64 -1.53
N ASP A 527 0.26 -1.60 -2.59
CA ASP A 527 0.99 -0.38 -2.88
C ASP A 527 -0.09 0.70 -2.99
N ILE A 528 -0.19 1.53 -1.96
CA ILE A 528 -1.30 2.47 -1.81
C ILE A 528 -1.22 3.41 -3.01
N ASN A 529 -0.01 3.64 -3.54
CA ASN A 529 0.21 4.38 -4.75
C ASN A 529 -0.33 3.64 -5.98
N HIS A 530 -0.17 2.32 -6.08
CA HIS A 530 -0.81 1.53 -7.13
C HIS A 530 -2.34 1.62 -7.06
N LEU A 531 -2.95 1.43 -5.88
CA LEU A 531 -4.41 1.59 -5.72
C LEU A 531 -4.87 3.01 -6.08
N LYS A 532 -4.16 4.04 -5.64
CA LYS A 532 -4.42 5.45 -5.99
C LYS A 532 -4.31 5.69 -7.50
N GLN A 533 -3.25 5.21 -8.13
CA GLN A 533 -3.02 5.35 -9.58
C GLN A 533 -4.10 4.63 -10.38
N HIS A 534 -4.48 3.42 -9.95
CA HIS A 534 -5.54 2.63 -10.55
C HIS A 534 -6.89 3.36 -10.52
N LEU A 535 -7.29 3.88 -9.35
CA LEU A 535 -8.51 4.67 -9.22
C LEU A 535 -8.46 5.98 -10.01
N LYS A 536 -7.31 6.68 -10.03
CA LYS A 536 -7.13 7.89 -10.86
C LYS A 536 -7.28 7.58 -12.35
N ALA A 537 -6.71 6.46 -12.83
CA ALA A 537 -6.85 6.04 -14.21
C ALA A 537 -8.32 5.75 -14.57
N ALA A 538 -9.03 5.01 -13.70
CA ALA A 538 -10.45 4.74 -13.87
C ALA A 538 -11.29 6.04 -13.88
N LEU A 539 -11.00 6.99 -12.98
CA LEU A 539 -11.68 8.30 -12.96
C LEU A 539 -11.38 9.16 -14.20
N SER A 540 -10.15 9.11 -14.71
CA SER A 540 -9.78 9.82 -15.94
C SER A 540 -10.51 9.26 -17.17
N GLU A 541 -10.74 7.95 -17.22
CA GLU A 541 -11.57 7.37 -18.29
C GLU A 541 -13.06 7.69 -18.10
N LEU A 542 -13.55 7.65 -16.85
CA LEU A 542 -14.92 8.05 -16.52
C LEU A 542 -15.21 9.50 -16.94
N SER A 543 -14.26 10.41 -16.73
CA SER A 543 -14.41 11.84 -17.04
C SER A 543 -14.55 12.13 -18.54
N LYS A 544 -14.00 11.27 -19.41
CA LYS A 544 -14.18 11.36 -20.87
C LYS A 544 -15.59 10.99 -21.28
N GLN A 545 -16.19 10.02 -20.57
CA GLN A 545 -17.52 9.51 -20.83
C GLN A 545 -18.63 10.38 -20.23
N PHE A 546 -18.35 11.01 -19.08
CA PHE A 546 -19.25 11.94 -18.41
C PHE A 546 -18.55 13.30 -18.19
N PRO A 547 -18.45 14.15 -19.24
CA PRO A 547 -17.69 15.41 -19.18
C PRO A 547 -18.20 16.42 -18.16
N ASP A 548 -19.47 16.35 -17.78
CA ASP A 548 -20.05 17.20 -16.74
C ASP A 548 -19.63 16.79 -15.32
N SER A 549 -19.20 15.54 -15.12
CA SER A 549 -18.71 15.04 -13.83
C SER A 549 -17.35 15.65 -13.45
N ARG A 550 -16.52 16.00 -14.44
CA ARG A 550 -15.28 16.76 -14.21
C ARG A 550 -15.49 18.28 -14.16
N GLY A 551 -16.73 18.73 -14.39
CA GLY A 551 -17.07 20.15 -14.42
C GLY A 551 -17.19 20.79 -13.04
N ARG A 552 -17.25 22.12 -13.03
CA ARG A 552 -17.55 22.92 -11.84
C ARG A 552 -18.91 23.58 -11.98
N ILE A 553 -19.70 23.55 -10.92
CA ILE A 553 -20.97 24.27 -10.84
C ILE A 553 -20.66 25.69 -10.43
N ILE A 554 -21.02 26.63 -11.29
CA ILE A 554 -20.85 28.06 -11.10
C ILE A 554 -22.21 28.73 -11.03
N GLN A 555 -22.29 29.78 -10.23
CA GLN A 555 -23.44 30.67 -10.22
C GLN A 555 -23.25 31.75 -11.27
N LEU A 556 -24.26 31.95 -12.12
CA LEU A 556 -24.23 32.97 -13.17
C LEU A 556 -24.48 34.35 -12.55
N ALA A 557 -23.74 35.35 -13.04
CA ALA A 557 -23.98 36.74 -12.65
C ALA A 557 -25.34 37.25 -13.15
N GLU A 558 -25.71 36.87 -14.38
CA GLU A 558 -27.00 37.21 -14.99
C GLU A 558 -27.49 36.05 -15.89
N PRO A 559 -28.77 35.64 -15.80
CA PRO A 559 -29.77 36.07 -14.82
C PRO A 559 -29.48 35.51 -13.40
N PRO A 560 -29.87 36.21 -12.32
CA PRO A 560 -29.58 35.81 -10.95
C PRO A 560 -30.22 34.47 -10.59
N GLY A 561 -29.61 33.74 -9.64
CA GLY A 561 -30.10 32.46 -9.16
C GLY A 561 -29.97 31.28 -10.14
N HIS A 562 -29.35 31.50 -11.31
CA HIS A 562 -29.13 30.44 -12.29
C HIS A 562 -27.73 29.82 -12.15
N LEU A 563 -27.68 28.50 -12.29
CA LEU A 563 -26.44 27.74 -12.22
C LEU A 563 -26.04 27.25 -13.62
N ALA A 564 -24.72 27.16 -13.85
CA ALA A 564 -24.15 26.53 -15.03
C ALA A 564 -23.05 25.54 -14.62
N ILE A 565 -22.78 24.58 -15.52
CA ILE A 565 -21.67 23.65 -15.37
C ILE A 565 -20.58 24.12 -16.32
N SER A 566 -19.46 24.59 -15.77
CA SER A 566 -18.26 24.88 -16.54
C SER A 566 -17.48 23.60 -16.77
N THR A 567 -17.33 23.20 -18.03
CA THR A 567 -16.48 22.07 -18.46
C THR A 567 -15.24 22.54 -19.23
N ASN A 568 -14.99 23.85 -19.25
CA ASN A 568 -13.91 24.49 -20.01
C ASN A 568 -12.52 24.21 -19.41
N ASP A 569 -12.48 23.88 -18.12
CA ASP A 569 -11.25 23.49 -17.46
C ASP A 569 -10.80 22.09 -17.91
N VAL A 570 -9.50 21.90 -18.11
CA VAL A 570 -8.87 20.60 -18.46
C VAL A 570 -8.74 19.69 -17.22
N ASN A 571 -9.46 20.00 -16.13
CA ASN A 571 -9.31 19.31 -14.86
C ASN A 571 -9.92 17.90 -14.90
N ASP A 572 -9.25 16.95 -14.24
CA ASP A 572 -9.78 15.63 -13.94
C ASP A 572 -10.80 15.70 -12.78
N ILE A 573 -11.60 14.64 -12.61
CA ILE A 573 -12.46 14.48 -11.44
C ILE A 573 -11.59 14.53 -10.16
N PRO A 574 -11.89 15.42 -9.20
CA PRO A 574 -11.15 15.49 -7.94
C PRO A 574 -11.12 14.14 -7.21
N PHE A 575 -9.91 13.72 -6.84
CA PHE A 575 -9.66 12.50 -6.09
C PHE A 575 -8.81 12.81 -4.86
N LYS A 576 -9.37 12.59 -3.67
CA LYS A 576 -8.70 12.80 -2.38
C LYS A 576 -8.39 11.48 -1.71
N PHE A 577 -7.25 11.41 -1.06
CA PHE A 577 -6.86 10.25 -0.25
C PHE A 577 -6.63 10.66 1.20
N PHE A 578 -7.19 9.88 2.11
CA PHE A 578 -7.03 10.06 3.55
C PHE A 578 -6.52 8.76 4.15
N ASP A 579 -5.35 8.80 4.78
CA ASP A 579 -4.89 7.71 5.64
C ASP A 579 -5.41 7.98 7.06
N GLN A 580 -6.49 7.29 7.43
CA GLN A 580 -7.16 7.48 8.71
C GLN A 580 -7.04 6.24 9.60
N ARG A 581 -6.06 5.37 9.36
CA ARG A 581 -5.82 4.18 10.18
C ARG A 581 -5.60 4.50 11.67
N ALA A 582 -5.05 5.67 11.97
CA ALA A 582 -4.80 6.12 13.34
C ALA A 582 -5.83 7.14 13.86
N SER A 583 -6.61 7.78 12.98
CA SER A 583 -7.46 8.93 13.32
C SER A 583 -8.96 8.67 13.16
N PHE A 584 -9.37 7.66 12.41
CA PHE A 584 -10.76 7.27 12.32
C PHE A 584 -11.15 6.45 13.55
N SER A 585 -12.22 6.84 14.23
CA SER A 585 -12.66 6.26 15.51
C SER A 585 -13.07 4.78 15.43
N TRP A 586 -13.19 4.23 14.22
CA TRP A 586 -13.65 2.88 13.97
C TRP A 586 -12.63 2.08 13.17
N THR A 587 -12.36 0.86 13.62
CA THR A 587 -11.69 -0.16 12.80
C THR A 587 -12.70 -0.90 11.93
N TYR A 588 -12.26 -1.48 10.83
CA TYR A 588 -13.12 -2.32 9.98
C TYR A 588 -13.75 -3.47 10.76
N SER A 589 -13.00 -4.11 11.65
CA SER A 589 -13.52 -5.21 12.48
C SER A 589 -14.67 -4.75 13.38
N GLN A 590 -14.57 -3.55 13.96
CA GLN A 590 -15.64 -2.98 14.79
C GLN A 590 -16.87 -2.66 13.96
N LEU A 591 -16.69 -2.00 12.80
CA LEU A 591 -17.79 -1.71 11.89
C LEU A 591 -18.53 -2.99 11.49
N LYS A 592 -17.79 -4.03 11.09
CA LYS A 592 -18.35 -5.31 10.68
C LYS A 592 -19.08 -6.02 11.82
N SER A 593 -18.56 -5.96 13.05
CA SER A 593 -19.21 -6.56 14.22
C SER A 593 -20.52 -5.88 14.63
N GLN A 594 -20.72 -4.63 14.23
CA GLN A 594 -21.90 -3.81 14.55
C GLN A 594 -22.78 -3.53 13.33
N ASP A 595 -22.62 -4.30 12.25
CA ASP A 595 -23.38 -4.16 10.99
C ASP A 595 -23.36 -2.73 10.40
N PHE A 596 -22.21 -2.06 10.51
CA PHE A 596 -21.93 -0.73 9.96
C PHE A 596 -22.95 0.33 10.43
N PRO A 597 -22.95 0.73 11.71
CA PRO A 597 -23.99 1.60 12.26
C PRO A 597 -23.91 3.02 11.69
N ALA A 598 -25.04 3.70 11.54
CA ALA A 598 -25.11 5.03 10.90
C ALA A 598 -24.19 6.08 11.55
N HIS A 599 -24.10 6.08 12.88
CA HIS A 599 -23.30 7.06 13.62
C HIS A 599 -21.80 6.95 13.33
N ALA A 600 -21.30 5.82 12.82
CA ALA A 600 -19.91 5.69 12.40
C ALA A 600 -19.58 6.51 11.13
N PHE A 601 -20.60 6.92 10.37
CA PHE A 601 -20.48 7.69 9.14
C PHE A 601 -20.97 9.14 9.31
N VAL A 602 -21.07 9.60 10.56
CA VAL A 602 -21.43 10.97 10.92
C VAL A 602 -20.26 11.63 11.65
N ASP A 603 -19.52 12.46 10.93
CA ASP A 603 -18.34 13.15 11.44
C ASP A 603 -17.98 14.33 10.53
N GLY A 604 -17.42 15.39 11.12
CA GLY A 604 -17.01 16.59 10.36
C GLY A 604 -15.99 16.29 9.26
N SER A 605 -15.23 15.21 9.34
CA SER A 605 -14.32 14.83 8.26
C SER A 605 -15.01 14.43 6.96
N PHE A 606 -16.30 14.07 6.98
CA PHE A 606 -17.08 13.79 5.78
C PHE A 606 -17.65 15.05 5.11
N ASP A 607 -17.50 16.22 5.73
CA ASP A 607 -17.93 17.49 5.16
C ASP A 607 -17.02 17.92 4.00
N LEU A 608 -17.60 18.64 3.04
CA LEU A 608 -16.87 19.21 1.93
C LEU A 608 -16.71 20.73 2.12
N PRO A 609 -15.50 21.30 1.97
CA PRO A 609 -15.24 22.70 2.25
C PRO A 609 -15.68 23.64 1.11
N TYR A 610 -16.76 23.27 0.40
CA TYR A 610 -17.24 24.00 -0.77
C TYR A 610 -18.42 24.89 -0.40
N ARG A 611 -18.34 26.15 -0.80
CA ARG A 611 -19.47 27.08 -0.78
C ARG A 611 -19.62 27.66 -2.17
N LEU A 612 -20.87 27.68 -2.65
CA LEU A 612 -21.19 28.31 -3.91
C LEU A 612 -21.42 29.79 -3.64
N GLU A 613 -20.53 30.62 -4.18
CA GLU A 613 -20.57 32.08 -4.01
C GLU A 613 -20.84 32.76 -5.35
N ASP A 614 -21.55 33.89 -5.30
CA ASP A 614 -21.85 34.72 -6.47
C ASP A 614 -20.54 35.20 -7.13
N GLY A 615 -20.32 34.80 -8.39
CA GLY A 615 -19.10 35.13 -9.12
C GLY A 615 -17.82 34.41 -8.65
N GLY A 616 -17.93 33.42 -7.74
CA GLY A 616 -16.80 32.61 -7.28
C GLY A 616 -16.33 31.56 -8.31
N GLU A 617 -15.26 30.84 -7.99
CA GLU A 617 -14.65 29.80 -8.84
C GLU A 617 -15.55 28.54 -9.06
N GLY A 618 -16.73 28.51 -8.47
CA GLY A 618 -17.66 27.38 -8.50
C GLY A 618 -17.24 26.22 -7.60
N VAL A 619 -18.03 25.15 -7.58
CA VAL A 619 -17.82 23.94 -6.76
C VAL A 619 -17.74 22.69 -7.64
N PRO A 620 -16.96 21.65 -7.29
CA PRO A 620 -16.92 20.43 -8.09
C PRO A 620 -18.30 19.78 -8.28
N ALA A 621 -18.60 19.33 -9.49
CA ALA A 621 -19.82 18.58 -9.78
C ALA A 621 -19.79 17.18 -9.16
N PHE A 622 -18.64 16.51 -9.18
CA PHE A 622 -18.42 15.16 -8.67
C PHE A 622 -17.00 15.03 -8.10
N GLU A 623 -16.85 14.32 -6.98
CA GLU A 623 -15.57 14.11 -6.30
C GLU A 623 -15.55 12.74 -5.59
N VAL A 624 -14.37 12.10 -5.55
CA VAL A 624 -14.18 10.79 -4.92
C VAL A 624 -13.12 10.86 -3.82
N HIS A 625 -13.42 10.28 -2.66
CA HIS A 625 -12.51 10.17 -1.52
C HIS A 625 -12.18 8.72 -1.24
N LEU A 626 -10.88 8.40 -1.20
CA LEU A 626 -10.38 7.11 -0.73
C LEU A 626 -9.90 7.25 0.72
N ARG A 627 -10.56 6.58 1.66
CA ARG A 627 -10.19 6.59 3.08
C ARG A 627 -9.68 5.22 3.49
N LEU A 628 -8.42 5.14 3.88
CA LEU A 628 -7.85 3.92 4.43
C LEU A 628 -8.07 3.92 5.94
N ILE A 629 -8.75 2.89 6.46
CA ILE A 629 -9.02 2.71 7.89
C ILE A 629 -8.31 1.45 8.38
N ASP A 630 -8.21 1.26 9.69
CA ASP A 630 -7.55 0.07 10.21
C ASP A 630 -8.33 -1.20 9.80
N GLY A 631 -7.66 -2.07 9.05
CA GLY A 631 -8.24 -3.31 8.51
C GLY A 631 -9.22 -3.16 7.34
N GLY A 632 -9.42 -1.96 6.76
CA GLY A 632 -10.40 -1.78 5.68
C GLY A 632 -10.31 -0.48 4.89
N LEU A 633 -11.29 -0.26 4.01
CA LEU A 633 -11.32 0.86 3.07
C LEU A 633 -12.74 1.44 2.97
N LEU A 634 -12.85 2.77 2.99
CA LEU A 634 -14.09 3.49 2.71
C LEU A 634 -13.92 4.30 1.41
N LEU A 635 -14.84 4.11 0.47
CA LEU A 635 -14.89 4.86 -0.78
C LEU A 635 -16.05 5.87 -0.70
N GLY A 636 -15.72 7.15 -0.47
CA GLY A 636 -16.68 8.25 -0.46
C GLY A 636 -16.93 8.78 -1.86
N ILE A 637 -18.18 8.89 -2.27
CA ILE A 637 -18.58 9.37 -3.59
C ILE A 637 -19.53 10.54 -3.41
N TYR A 638 -19.13 11.72 -3.88
CA TYR A 638 -19.86 12.97 -3.70
C TYR A 638 -20.27 13.52 -5.05
N GLY A 639 -21.57 13.76 -5.23
CA GLY A 639 -22.13 14.36 -6.43
C GLY A 639 -23.03 15.52 -6.03
N HIS A 640 -22.86 16.66 -6.67
CA HIS A 640 -23.69 17.83 -6.37
C HIS A 640 -25.12 17.62 -6.90
N HIS A 641 -26.10 17.82 -6.03
CA HIS A 641 -27.48 17.34 -6.27
C HIS A 641 -28.21 18.07 -7.42
N SER A 642 -27.73 19.24 -7.87
CA SER A 642 -28.25 19.91 -9.07
C SER A 642 -28.02 19.12 -10.37
N ILE A 643 -27.04 18.20 -10.36
CA ILE A 643 -26.70 17.35 -11.51
C ILE A 643 -27.03 15.89 -11.19
N PHE A 644 -26.70 15.43 -9.99
CA PHE A 644 -26.79 14.04 -9.59
C PHE A 644 -28.02 13.78 -8.74
N ASP A 645 -28.99 13.06 -9.31
CA ASP A 645 -29.96 12.31 -8.51
C ASP A 645 -29.49 10.86 -8.32
N ALA A 646 -30.26 10.04 -7.59
CA ALA A 646 -29.92 8.65 -7.32
C ALA A 646 -29.74 7.81 -8.61
N GLY A 647 -30.53 8.07 -9.66
CA GLY A 647 -30.45 7.33 -10.93
C GLY A 647 -29.20 7.65 -11.73
N ARG A 648 -28.85 8.94 -11.82
CA ARG A 648 -27.60 9.39 -12.45
C ARG A 648 -26.39 8.90 -11.65
N MET A 649 -26.44 9.04 -10.33
CA MET A 649 -25.36 8.63 -9.44
C MET A 649 -25.12 7.11 -9.51
N ASP A 650 -26.16 6.28 -9.50
CA ASP A 650 -26.02 4.82 -9.70
C ASP A 650 -25.36 4.49 -11.04
N THR A 651 -25.76 5.16 -12.11
CA THR A 651 -25.19 4.98 -13.45
C THR A 651 -23.68 5.24 -13.42
N VAL A 652 -23.26 6.39 -12.89
CA VAL A 652 -21.84 6.78 -12.80
C VAL A 652 -21.05 5.82 -11.91
N ILE A 653 -21.61 5.39 -10.78
CA ILE A 653 -20.96 4.45 -9.86
C ILE A 653 -20.72 3.09 -10.51
N ARG A 654 -21.72 2.53 -11.22
CA ARG A 654 -21.56 1.23 -11.89
C ARG A 654 -20.47 1.28 -12.95
N TYR A 655 -20.44 2.34 -13.77
CA TYR A 655 -19.40 2.51 -14.78
C TYR A 655 -18.03 2.77 -14.16
N PHE A 656 -17.97 3.53 -13.07
CA PHE A 656 -16.72 3.73 -12.34
C PHE A 656 -16.16 2.40 -11.82
N ALA A 657 -17.00 1.57 -11.21
CA ALA A 657 -16.59 0.26 -10.74
C ALA A 657 -16.17 -0.68 -11.88
N GLU A 658 -16.86 -0.67 -13.01
CA GLU A 658 -16.46 -1.43 -14.21
C GLU A 658 -15.08 -0.99 -14.74
N LEU A 659 -14.78 0.32 -14.70
CA LEU A 659 -13.47 0.86 -15.05
C LEU A 659 -12.38 0.52 -14.01
N THR A 660 -12.74 0.05 -12.81
CA THR A 660 -11.76 -0.53 -11.89
C THR A 660 -11.32 -1.94 -12.30
N GLU A 661 -12.10 -2.68 -13.09
CA GLU A 661 -11.66 -3.96 -13.66
C GLU A 661 -10.64 -3.73 -14.78
N ASP A 662 -10.97 -2.84 -15.71
CA ASP A 662 -10.09 -2.44 -16.83
C ASP A 662 -10.24 -0.94 -17.12
N PRO A 663 -9.29 -0.11 -16.66
CA PRO A 663 -9.29 1.34 -16.92
C PRO A 663 -9.19 1.73 -18.41
N LYS A 664 -9.00 0.77 -19.33
CA LYS A 664 -8.96 1.00 -20.77
C LYS A 664 -10.21 0.51 -21.49
N LYS A 665 -11.16 -0.08 -20.76
CA LYS A 665 -12.39 -0.63 -21.34
C LYS A 665 -13.21 0.50 -21.96
N ARG A 666 -13.54 0.36 -23.24
CA ARG A 666 -14.54 1.22 -23.86
C ARG A 666 -15.92 0.84 -23.34
N LEU A 667 -16.55 1.76 -22.62
CA LEU A 667 -17.90 1.58 -22.11
C LEU A 667 -18.90 1.76 -23.26
N ASN A 668 -19.79 0.77 -23.44
CA ASN A 668 -20.92 0.90 -24.36
C ASN A 668 -22.02 1.73 -23.69
N ILE A 669 -21.89 3.06 -23.73
CA ILE A 669 -22.89 3.97 -23.20
C ILE A 669 -23.76 4.45 -24.37
N THR A 670 -25.05 4.14 -24.32
CA THR A 670 -26.04 4.80 -25.17
C THR A 670 -26.32 6.18 -24.60
N ILE A 671 -25.40 7.13 -24.80
CA ILE A 671 -25.70 8.54 -24.56
C ILE A 671 -26.60 8.96 -25.72
N ALA A 672 -27.88 9.21 -25.44
CA ALA A 672 -28.76 9.81 -26.45
C ALA A 672 -28.12 11.14 -26.88
N ALA A 673 -27.58 11.16 -28.10
CA ALA A 673 -26.97 12.34 -28.65
C ALA A 673 -28.06 13.41 -28.82
N GLY A 674 -27.95 14.53 -28.10
CA GLY A 674 -28.45 15.79 -28.62
C GLY A 674 -29.60 16.52 -27.90
N SER A 675 -30.08 16.12 -26.72
CA SER A 675 -30.96 17.00 -25.93
C SER A 675 -30.18 17.63 -24.77
N SER A 676 -29.71 18.87 -24.98
CA SER A 676 -29.28 19.70 -23.84
C SER A 676 -30.42 19.75 -22.82
N GLY A 677 -30.14 19.65 -21.51
CA GLY A 677 -31.20 19.70 -20.48
C GLY A 677 -32.11 20.94 -20.58
N ARG A 678 -31.60 22.03 -21.19
CA ARG A 678 -32.36 23.24 -21.55
C ARG A 678 -33.50 22.95 -22.53
N ALA A 679 -33.29 22.09 -23.53
CA ALA A 679 -34.29 21.71 -24.53
C ALA A 679 -35.43 20.87 -23.94
N ILE A 680 -35.14 20.01 -22.96
CA ILE A 680 -36.17 19.21 -22.26
C ILE A 680 -37.03 20.13 -21.40
N ALA A 681 -36.41 20.99 -20.58
CA ALA A 681 -37.16 21.88 -19.70
C ALA A 681 -38.01 22.90 -20.47
N SER A 682 -37.58 23.38 -21.64
CA SER A 682 -38.38 24.30 -22.48
C SER A 682 -39.68 23.69 -23.02
N THR A 683 -39.73 22.37 -23.19
CA THR A 683 -40.92 21.64 -23.67
C THR A 683 -42.05 21.63 -22.63
N TYR A 684 -41.74 21.83 -21.36
CA TYR A 684 -42.67 21.70 -20.23
C TYR A 684 -43.13 23.04 -19.64
N VAL A 685 -43.15 24.12 -20.42
CA VAL A 685 -43.73 25.40 -19.96
C VAL A 685 -45.17 25.50 -20.42
N GLN A 686 -46.09 25.57 -19.47
CA GLN A 686 -47.47 25.96 -19.79
C GLN A 686 -47.49 27.48 -20.11
N PRO A 687 -48.33 27.93 -21.06
CA PRO A 687 -48.48 29.36 -21.37
C PRO A 687 -48.83 30.17 -20.11
N VAL A 688 -48.43 31.45 -20.10
CA VAL A 688 -48.40 32.34 -18.93
C VAL A 688 -49.64 32.19 -18.04
N GLN A 689 -49.43 31.58 -16.87
CA GLN A 689 -50.40 31.46 -15.78
C GLN A 689 -50.05 32.46 -14.67
N ASP A 690 -51.06 32.92 -13.94
CA ASP A 690 -50.88 33.80 -12.79
C ASP A 690 -50.05 33.10 -11.70
N LEU A 691 -49.12 33.82 -11.05
CA LEU A 691 -48.21 33.24 -10.05
C LEU A 691 -48.98 32.62 -8.88
N LYS A 692 -50.12 33.19 -8.49
CA LYS A 692 -50.97 32.68 -7.41
C LYS A 692 -51.62 31.33 -7.77
N GLU A 693 -52.01 31.16 -9.03
CA GLU A 693 -52.52 29.90 -9.56
C GLU A 693 -51.42 28.83 -9.62
N LEU A 694 -50.22 29.20 -10.05
CA LEU A 694 -49.09 28.27 -10.06
C LEU A 694 -48.72 27.80 -8.64
N LEU A 695 -48.72 28.70 -7.66
CA LEU A 695 -48.48 28.35 -6.25
C LEU A 695 -49.57 27.43 -5.68
N SER A 696 -50.84 27.61 -6.03
CA SER A 696 -51.91 26.71 -5.56
C SER A 696 -51.80 25.29 -6.12
N ARG A 697 -51.22 25.14 -7.32
CA ARG A 697 -50.92 23.84 -7.97
C ARG A 697 -49.61 23.21 -7.51
N CYS A 698 -48.78 23.96 -6.78
CA CYS A 698 -47.46 23.55 -6.29
C CYS A 698 -47.39 23.74 -4.76
N PRO A 699 -48.26 23.05 -3.99
CA PRO A 699 -48.40 23.28 -2.54
C PRO A 699 -47.14 22.95 -1.72
N GLU A 700 -46.18 22.22 -2.31
CA GLU A 700 -44.89 21.96 -1.68
C GLU A 700 -43.93 23.16 -1.71
N TYR A 701 -44.24 24.19 -2.50
CA TYR A 701 -43.43 25.38 -2.64
C TYR A 701 -44.11 26.63 -2.08
N ARG A 702 -43.29 27.59 -1.66
CA ARG A 702 -43.71 28.93 -1.21
C ARG A 702 -42.76 29.99 -1.73
N LEU A 703 -43.23 31.24 -1.72
CA LEU A 703 -42.36 32.39 -1.88
C LEU A 703 -41.59 32.67 -0.58
N LEU A 704 -40.31 32.98 -0.73
CA LEU A 704 -39.41 33.41 0.30
C LEU A 704 -39.30 34.94 0.30
N THR A 705 -39.00 35.51 1.46
CA THR A 705 -38.70 36.94 1.61
C THR A 705 -37.29 37.31 1.13
N SER A 706 -36.43 36.31 0.92
CA SER A 706 -35.04 36.46 0.47
C SER A 706 -34.62 35.30 -0.44
N PRO A 707 -33.69 35.51 -1.40
CA PRO A 707 -33.33 34.52 -2.41
C PRO A 707 -32.39 33.43 -1.85
N LEU A 708 -32.94 32.50 -1.05
CA LEU A 708 -32.17 31.43 -0.39
C LEU A 708 -32.12 30.12 -1.20
N GLY A 709 -33.04 29.91 -2.14
CA GLY A 709 -33.01 28.75 -3.02
C GLY A 709 -34.14 27.72 -2.78
N PRO A 710 -34.37 26.86 -3.79
CA PRO A 710 -35.45 25.86 -3.78
C PRO A 710 -35.28 24.73 -2.76
N THR A 711 -34.11 24.62 -2.13
CA THR A 711 -33.84 23.63 -1.08
C THR A 711 -34.08 24.18 0.32
N GLN A 712 -34.42 25.46 0.44
CA GLN A 712 -34.66 26.09 1.74
C GLN A 712 -36.04 25.69 2.27
N PHE A 713 -36.03 25.00 3.41
CA PHE A 713 -37.23 24.68 4.17
C PHE A 713 -37.83 25.92 4.84
N ARG A 714 -39.13 25.84 5.15
CA ARG A 714 -39.83 26.82 5.98
C ARG A 714 -39.13 26.91 7.33
N ALA A 715 -39.01 28.13 7.84
CA ALA A 715 -38.43 28.35 9.16
C ALA A 715 -39.22 27.57 10.23
N PRO A 716 -38.54 26.98 11.23
CA PRO A 716 -39.19 26.30 12.34
C PRO A 716 -40.26 27.16 12.99
N LYS A 717 -41.41 26.57 13.35
CA LYS A 717 -42.43 27.24 14.18
C LYS A 717 -41.91 27.59 15.59
N THR A 718 -40.84 26.92 16.05
CA THR A 718 -40.28 27.09 17.39
C THR A 718 -38.76 27.24 17.35
N ASP A 719 -38.20 28.05 18.26
CA ASP A 719 -36.75 28.24 18.41
C ASP A 719 -36.07 27.10 19.20
N ARG A 720 -36.71 25.93 19.34
CA ARG A 720 -36.18 24.82 20.15
C ARG A 720 -34.99 24.19 19.42
N VAL A 721 -33.78 24.46 19.93
CA VAL A 721 -32.57 23.77 19.49
C VAL A 721 -32.55 22.37 20.10
N THR A 722 -32.80 21.35 19.29
CA THR A 722 -32.76 19.94 19.71
C THR A 722 -31.47 19.26 19.27
N LYS A 723 -30.98 18.33 20.09
CA LYS A 723 -29.90 17.44 19.71
C LYS A 723 -30.49 16.32 18.86
N ASN A 724 -29.98 16.15 17.64
CA ASN A 724 -30.44 15.13 16.71
C ASN A 724 -29.58 13.86 16.76
N THR A 725 -30.18 12.74 16.40
CA THR A 725 -29.56 11.43 16.29
C THR A 725 -30.15 10.67 15.10
N GLY A 726 -29.49 9.60 14.67
CA GLY A 726 -29.98 8.74 13.60
C GLY A 726 -29.75 7.27 13.90
N CYS A 727 -30.74 6.45 13.56
CA CYS A 727 -30.74 5.00 13.79
C CYS A 727 -31.17 4.26 12.52
N ILE A 728 -30.57 3.10 12.28
CA ILE A 728 -30.95 2.19 11.19
C ILE A 728 -31.88 1.14 11.77
N PHE A 729 -33.08 1.06 11.22
CA PHE A 729 -34.06 0.04 11.55
C PHE A 729 -34.11 -1.02 10.45
N VAL A 730 -34.06 -2.29 10.85
CA VAL A 730 -34.09 -3.43 9.93
C VAL A 730 -35.48 -4.03 9.91
N ILE A 731 -36.06 -4.12 8.71
CA ILE A 731 -37.39 -4.67 8.47
C ILE A 731 -37.24 -5.88 7.55
N GLN A 732 -37.72 -7.04 8.00
CA GLN A 732 -37.64 -8.29 7.25
C GLN A 732 -38.52 -8.25 5.99
N ASP A 733 -38.05 -8.83 4.90
CA ASP A 733 -38.80 -8.85 3.64
C ASP A 733 -40.11 -9.66 3.79
N GLN A 734 -40.12 -10.69 4.63
CA GLN A 734 -41.35 -11.42 4.98
C GLN A 734 -42.39 -10.51 5.65
N THR A 735 -41.97 -9.63 6.56
CA THR A 735 -42.84 -8.64 7.21
C THR A 735 -43.45 -7.70 6.18
N VAL A 736 -42.64 -7.21 5.22
CA VAL A 736 -43.15 -6.32 4.16
C VAL A 736 -44.11 -7.05 3.22
N ARG A 737 -43.83 -8.31 2.86
CA ARG A 737 -44.75 -9.13 2.05
C ARG A 737 -46.09 -9.33 2.77
N HIS A 738 -46.04 -9.68 4.05
CA HIS A 738 -47.26 -9.82 4.86
C HIS A 738 -48.07 -8.53 4.90
N LEU A 739 -47.40 -7.40 5.12
CA LEU A 739 -48.04 -6.08 5.09
C LEU A 739 -48.70 -5.81 3.73
N LYS A 740 -48.01 -6.07 2.61
CA LYS A 740 -48.60 -5.91 1.27
C LYS A 740 -49.91 -6.66 1.10
N ASP A 741 -49.95 -7.93 1.54
CA ASP A 741 -51.14 -8.77 1.43
C ASP A 741 -52.29 -8.23 2.27
N LYS A 742 -52.00 -7.81 3.52
CA LYS A 742 -52.99 -7.19 4.41
C LYS A 742 -53.54 -5.89 3.84
N LEU A 743 -52.67 -4.99 3.39
CA LEU A 743 -53.08 -3.72 2.80
C LEU A 743 -53.90 -3.92 1.52
N ALA A 744 -53.53 -4.90 0.68
CA ALA A 744 -54.29 -5.23 -0.51
C ALA A 744 -55.71 -5.73 -0.17
N SER A 745 -55.85 -6.56 0.87
CA SER A 745 -57.15 -7.08 1.31
C SER A 745 -58.08 -6.02 1.94
N THR A 746 -57.52 -4.92 2.43
CA THR A 746 -58.25 -3.87 3.18
C THR A 746 -58.65 -2.68 2.29
N ARG A 747 -58.19 -2.61 1.03
CA ARG A 747 -58.55 -1.53 0.10
C ARG A 747 -60.00 -1.66 -0.38
N LEU A 748 -60.82 -0.64 -0.10
CA LEU A 748 -62.22 -0.55 -0.53
C LEU A 748 -62.40 -0.16 -2.02
N THR A 749 -61.33 0.20 -2.73
CA THR A 749 -61.38 0.71 -4.11
C THR A 749 -60.88 -0.31 -5.15
N ASP A 750 -61.46 -0.26 -6.35
CA ASP A 750 -61.22 -1.11 -7.54
C ASP A 750 -59.76 -1.17 -8.09
N SER A 751 -58.77 -0.65 -7.35
CA SER A 751 -57.37 -0.66 -7.80
C SER A 751 -56.80 -2.08 -7.73
N LYS A 752 -56.70 -2.76 -8.87
CA LYS A 752 -56.08 -4.10 -9.02
C LYS A 752 -54.58 -4.17 -8.66
N HIS A 753 -53.97 -3.09 -8.17
CA HIS A 753 -52.53 -2.99 -7.95
C HIS A 753 -52.20 -3.10 -6.46
N GLN A 754 -51.41 -4.12 -6.11
CA GLN A 754 -50.82 -4.24 -4.76
C GLN A 754 -49.91 -3.04 -4.46
N PRO A 755 -49.86 -2.57 -3.20
CA PRO A 755 -48.95 -1.50 -2.81
C PRO A 755 -47.49 -1.91 -3.02
N SER A 756 -46.67 -0.95 -3.44
CA SER A 756 -45.25 -1.20 -3.66
C SER A 756 -44.52 -1.46 -2.33
N THR A 757 -43.32 -2.07 -2.38
CA THR A 757 -42.47 -2.22 -1.18
C THR A 757 -42.17 -0.86 -0.56
N PHE A 758 -41.86 0.15 -1.40
CA PHE A 758 -41.60 1.50 -0.91
C PHE A 758 -42.83 2.10 -0.23
N THR A 759 -44.03 1.96 -0.82
CA THR A 759 -45.28 2.43 -0.23
C THR A 759 -45.50 1.83 1.16
N CYS A 760 -45.26 0.52 1.32
CA CYS A 760 -45.41 -0.17 2.59
C CYS A 760 -44.42 0.34 3.64
N LEU A 761 -43.14 0.42 3.29
CA LEU A 761 -42.09 0.97 4.17
C LEU A 761 -42.38 2.43 4.54
N ALA A 762 -42.83 3.23 3.59
CA ALA A 762 -43.18 4.62 3.79
C ALA A 762 -44.38 4.80 4.73
N ALA A 763 -45.43 3.99 4.56
CA ALA A 763 -46.62 4.05 5.39
C ALA A 763 -46.31 3.76 6.86
N ILE A 764 -45.60 2.65 7.15
CA ILE A 764 -45.23 2.32 8.54
C ILE A 764 -44.24 3.33 9.12
N THR A 765 -43.24 3.75 8.34
CA THR A 765 -42.22 4.69 8.84
C THR A 765 -42.85 6.04 9.14
N TRP A 766 -43.66 6.58 8.23
CA TRP A 766 -44.31 7.87 8.43
C TRP A 766 -45.24 7.84 9.65
N ALA A 767 -46.10 6.82 9.77
CA ALA A 767 -47.03 6.72 10.89
C ALA A 767 -46.30 6.71 12.24
N HIS A 768 -45.36 5.76 12.42
CA HIS A 768 -44.69 5.55 13.70
C HIS A 768 -43.70 6.67 14.03
N VAL A 769 -43.03 7.27 13.04
CA VAL A 769 -42.17 8.44 13.29
C VAL A 769 -42.99 9.65 13.73
N THR A 770 -44.09 9.94 13.04
CA THR A 770 -44.94 11.07 13.41
C THR A 770 -45.57 10.84 14.80
N GLU A 771 -46.04 9.64 15.11
CA GLU A 771 -46.53 9.31 16.46
C GLU A 771 -45.47 9.51 17.54
N ALA A 772 -44.26 8.98 17.35
CA ALA A 772 -43.17 9.13 18.31
C ALA A 772 -42.77 10.61 18.53
N ARG A 773 -42.81 11.43 17.47
CA ARG A 773 -42.54 12.87 17.54
C ARG A 773 -43.67 13.65 18.22
N ILE A 774 -44.93 13.21 18.09
CA ILE A 774 -46.05 13.79 18.83
C ILE A 774 -45.94 13.43 20.32
N ALA A 775 -45.59 12.17 20.61
CA ALA A 775 -45.44 11.67 21.97
C ALA A 775 -44.30 12.33 22.76
N SER A 776 -43.26 12.84 22.07
CA SER A 776 -42.14 13.56 22.68
C SER A 776 -42.42 15.05 22.95
N LEU A 777 -43.60 15.57 22.60
CA LEU A 777 -43.95 16.96 22.87
C LEU A 777 -44.46 17.17 24.29
N ALA A 778 -44.27 18.38 24.81
CA ALA A 778 -44.94 18.82 26.03
C ALA A 778 -46.46 18.91 25.81
N SER A 779 -47.24 18.58 26.85
CA SER A 779 -48.70 18.40 26.83
C SER A 779 -49.52 19.62 26.38
N GLU A 780 -48.92 20.80 26.22
CA GLU A 780 -49.59 22.06 25.84
C GLU A 780 -49.32 22.49 24.38
N THR A 781 -48.65 21.67 23.58
CA THR A 781 -48.31 22.05 22.20
C THR A 781 -49.51 21.90 21.26
N TYR A 782 -50.02 23.02 20.74
CA TYR A 782 -51.04 22.98 19.69
C TYR A 782 -50.43 22.45 18.38
N LEU A 783 -51.05 21.40 17.83
CA LEU A 783 -50.68 20.80 16.56
C LEU A 783 -51.82 20.91 15.57
N ASP A 784 -51.48 21.09 14.30
CA ASP A 784 -52.45 21.05 13.20
C ASP A 784 -53.16 19.67 13.13
N GLU A 785 -54.23 19.59 12.35
CA GLU A 785 -55.00 18.34 12.19
C GLU A 785 -54.42 17.42 11.13
N ASP A 786 -53.62 17.93 10.19
CA ASP A 786 -53.12 17.17 9.06
C ASP A 786 -51.62 16.91 9.15
N ALA A 787 -51.23 15.65 9.03
CA ALA A 787 -49.86 15.23 8.82
C ALA A 787 -49.53 15.22 7.32
N ARG A 788 -48.30 15.62 6.98
CA ARG A 788 -47.80 15.67 5.61
C ARG A 788 -46.54 14.83 5.43
N LEU A 789 -46.47 14.09 4.33
CA LEU A 789 -45.30 13.34 3.91
C LEU A 789 -44.83 13.84 2.55
N MET A 790 -43.58 14.27 2.48
CA MET A 790 -42.90 14.57 1.23
C MET A 790 -42.00 13.40 0.81
N ILE A 791 -42.13 12.96 -0.43
CA ILE A 791 -41.33 11.85 -1.00
C ILE A 791 -40.63 12.29 -2.29
N SER A 792 -39.54 11.61 -2.63
CA SER A 792 -38.84 11.80 -3.92
C SER A 792 -39.35 10.81 -4.98
N VAL A 793 -39.76 11.31 -6.14
CA VAL A 793 -40.24 10.49 -7.27
C VAL A 793 -39.45 10.81 -8.54
N ASP A 794 -38.84 9.79 -9.15
CA ASP A 794 -38.24 9.90 -10.48
C ASP A 794 -39.36 10.03 -11.53
N TRP A 795 -39.35 11.13 -12.29
CA TRP A 795 -40.34 11.44 -13.32
C TRP A 795 -39.92 11.06 -14.74
N ARG A 796 -38.68 10.58 -14.98
CA ARG A 796 -38.16 10.27 -16.34
C ARG A 796 -39.04 9.32 -17.14
N ARG A 797 -39.63 8.32 -16.48
CA ARG A 797 -40.48 7.29 -17.11
C ARG A 797 -41.98 7.60 -17.02
N ARG A 798 -42.35 8.77 -16.49
CA ARG A 798 -43.75 9.14 -16.18
C ARG A 798 -44.31 10.22 -17.11
N ILE A 799 -43.48 10.76 -17.98
CA ILE A 799 -43.81 11.80 -18.93
C ILE A 799 -43.86 11.23 -20.35
N SER A 800 -44.65 11.87 -21.21
CA SER A 800 -45.03 11.35 -22.54
C SER A 800 -44.10 11.78 -23.68
N SER A 801 -43.16 12.70 -23.45
CA SER A 801 -42.13 13.06 -24.45
C SER A 801 -40.96 12.07 -24.43
N ASP A 802 -40.07 12.16 -25.44
CA ASP A 802 -38.95 11.25 -25.67
C ASP A 802 -38.29 10.72 -24.39
N PRO A 803 -38.01 9.41 -24.30
CA PRO A 803 -37.57 8.78 -23.06
C PRO A 803 -36.30 9.45 -22.52
N ILE A 804 -36.45 10.13 -21.37
CA ILE A 804 -35.32 10.73 -20.66
C ILE A 804 -34.48 9.59 -20.09
N THR A 805 -33.22 9.53 -20.52
CA THR A 805 -32.27 8.53 -20.04
C THR A 805 -31.80 8.84 -18.61
N PRO A 806 -31.42 7.84 -17.79
CA PRO A 806 -30.77 8.08 -16.50
C PRO A 806 -29.47 8.89 -16.58
N SER A 807 -28.84 8.96 -17.76
CA SER A 807 -27.71 9.87 -18.05
C SER A 807 -28.09 11.34 -18.18
N SER A 808 -29.38 11.69 -18.13
CA SER A 808 -29.88 13.06 -18.23
C SER A 808 -30.12 13.63 -16.83
N GLY A 809 -29.20 14.50 -16.37
CA GLY A 809 -29.29 15.40 -15.19
C GLY A 809 -30.00 14.86 -13.95
N ASN A 810 -30.66 15.78 -13.22
CA ASN A 810 -31.58 15.48 -12.12
C ASN A 810 -33.02 15.52 -12.66
N ALA A 811 -33.82 14.49 -12.34
CA ALA A 811 -35.22 14.40 -12.71
C ALA A 811 -36.08 13.86 -11.54
N ILE A 812 -35.98 14.53 -10.39
CA ILE A 812 -36.76 14.22 -9.18
C ILE A 812 -37.89 15.23 -8.97
N ALA A 813 -39.07 14.72 -8.62
CA ALA A 813 -40.26 15.45 -8.20
C ALA A 813 -40.54 15.21 -6.71
N LEU A 814 -41.18 16.17 -6.04
CA LEU A 814 -41.46 16.16 -4.60
C LEU A 814 -42.97 16.23 -4.29
N PRO A 815 -43.79 15.23 -4.67
CA PRO A 815 -45.21 15.23 -4.31
C PRO A 815 -45.41 15.10 -2.80
N ILE A 816 -46.47 15.74 -2.29
CA ILE A 816 -46.87 15.68 -0.89
C ILE A 816 -48.10 14.79 -0.73
N SER A 817 -48.07 13.92 0.28
CA SER A 817 -49.21 13.17 0.79
C SER A 817 -49.72 13.82 2.07
N THR A 818 -51.04 13.89 2.25
CA THR A 818 -51.68 14.48 3.44
C THR A 818 -52.71 13.53 4.02
N VAL A 819 -52.68 13.31 5.34
CA VAL A 819 -53.67 12.51 6.09
C VAL A 819 -53.94 13.15 7.44
N SER A 820 -55.08 12.86 8.05
CA SER A 820 -55.36 13.37 9.40
C SER A 820 -54.42 12.75 10.44
N LYS A 821 -54.07 13.54 11.45
CA LYS A 821 -53.36 13.12 12.67
C LYS A 821 -54.03 11.92 13.32
N SER A 822 -55.37 11.88 13.37
CA SER A 822 -56.11 10.73 13.88
C SER A 822 -55.85 9.44 13.10
N THR A 823 -55.66 9.53 11.77
CA THR A 823 -55.32 8.36 10.94
C THR A 823 -53.91 7.87 11.23
N ILE A 824 -52.94 8.79 11.44
CA ILE A 824 -51.58 8.44 11.85
C ILE A 824 -51.57 7.70 13.18
N LEU A 825 -52.28 8.22 14.19
CA LEU A 825 -52.35 7.59 15.51
C LEU A 825 -53.08 6.24 15.46
N ALA A 826 -54.13 6.12 14.65
CA ALA A 826 -54.84 4.85 14.43
C ALA A 826 -53.93 3.79 13.78
N ALA A 827 -53.03 4.19 12.87
CA ALA A 827 -52.05 3.27 12.27
C ALA A 827 -51.07 2.69 13.30
N CYS A 828 -50.84 3.40 14.41
CA CYS A 828 -49.96 2.98 15.50
C CYS A 828 -50.69 2.22 16.63
N ASN A 829 -51.98 1.93 16.48
CA ASN A 829 -52.78 1.21 17.46
C ASN A 829 -52.32 -0.25 17.63
N GLU A 830 -52.49 -0.81 18.83
CA GLU A 830 -52.22 -2.23 19.12
C GLU A 830 -53.25 -3.16 18.45
N ASP A 831 -54.48 -2.70 18.24
CA ASP A 831 -55.49 -3.42 17.47
C ASP A 831 -55.11 -3.51 16.00
N GLU A 832 -54.89 -4.75 15.52
CA GLU A 832 -54.43 -5.02 14.17
C GLU A 832 -55.40 -4.52 13.11
N GLU A 833 -56.71 -4.70 13.30
CA GLU A 833 -57.71 -4.31 12.31
C GLU A 833 -57.75 -2.79 12.09
N THR A 834 -57.77 -2.03 13.19
CA THR A 834 -57.67 -0.57 13.18
C THR A 834 -56.37 -0.12 12.53
N SER A 835 -55.26 -0.73 12.92
CA SER A 835 -53.94 -0.39 12.42
C SER A 835 -53.78 -0.64 10.92
N TYR A 836 -54.14 -1.83 10.43
CA TYR A 836 -54.05 -2.17 9.00
C TYR A 836 -55.01 -1.32 8.16
N THR A 837 -56.19 -0.98 8.68
CA THR A 837 -57.14 -0.09 8.00
C THR A 837 -56.55 1.31 7.82
N ALA A 838 -55.98 1.88 8.88
CA ALA A 838 -55.33 3.19 8.83
C ALA A 838 -54.07 3.17 7.93
N LEU A 839 -53.22 2.14 8.03
CA LEU A 839 -52.06 1.97 7.16
C LEU A 839 -52.46 1.81 5.68
N SER A 840 -53.62 1.19 5.40
CA SER A 840 -54.16 1.08 4.04
C SER A 840 -54.58 2.43 3.48
N ALA A 841 -55.23 3.26 4.30
CA ALA A 841 -55.56 4.64 3.95
C ALA A 841 -54.30 5.47 3.67
N ILE A 842 -53.30 5.39 4.55
CA ILE A 842 -51.99 6.06 4.37
C ILE A 842 -51.32 5.60 3.07
N ALA A 843 -51.21 4.29 2.84
CA ALA A 843 -50.63 3.73 1.63
C ALA A 843 -51.37 4.17 0.35
N CYS A 844 -52.69 4.32 0.42
CA CYS A 844 -53.50 4.81 -0.70
C CYS A 844 -53.14 6.26 -1.07
N VAL A 845 -52.98 7.14 -0.08
CA VAL A 845 -52.60 8.55 -0.34
C VAL A 845 -51.18 8.63 -0.90
N ILE A 846 -50.24 7.82 -0.38
CA ILE A 846 -48.87 7.74 -0.92
C ILE A 846 -48.88 7.28 -2.38
N ASP A 847 -49.60 6.21 -2.71
CA ASP A 847 -49.71 5.74 -4.09
C ASP A 847 -50.33 6.81 -5.02
N LYS A 848 -51.36 7.51 -4.56
CA LYS A 848 -51.97 8.63 -5.31
C LYS A 848 -50.96 9.75 -5.57
N ALA A 849 -50.17 10.14 -4.56
CA ALA A 849 -49.14 11.16 -4.70
C ALA A 849 -48.06 10.74 -5.73
N ILE A 850 -47.61 9.47 -5.68
CA ILE A 850 -46.67 8.92 -6.67
C ILE A 850 -47.26 8.92 -8.08
N LEU A 851 -48.53 8.53 -8.22
CA LEU A 851 -49.22 8.47 -9.51
C LEU A 851 -49.57 9.86 -10.07
N SER A 852 -49.68 10.89 -9.23
CA SER A 852 -49.93 12.26 -9.68
C SER A 852 -48.75 12.90 -10.41
N VAL A 853 -47.55 12.33 -10.30
CA VAL A 853 -46.36 12.82 -11.01
C VAL A 853 -46.47 12.42 -12.49
N ASN A 854 -46.87 13.37 -13.31
CA ASN A 854 -47.08 13.25 -14.76
C ASN A 854 -46.59 14.53 -15.50
N ASP A 855 -46.85 14.64 -16.80
CA ASP A 855 -46.47 15.82 -17.60
C ASP A 855 -46.98 17.14 -17.02
N ASP A 856 -48.26 17.21 -16.60
CA ASP A 856 -48.85 18.42 -16.02
C ASP A 856 -48.22 18.80 -14.67
N PHE A 857 -47.89 17.80 -13.85
CA PHE A 857 -47.22 18.00 -12.57
C PHE A 857 -45.86 18.66 -12.78
N VAL A 858 -45.03 18.12 -13.67
CA VAL A 858 -43.69 18.64 -14.00
C VAL A 858 -43.80 20.02 -14.65
N ALA A 859 -44.78 20.22 -15.54
CA ALA A 859 -44.95 21.48 -16.26
C ALA A 859 -45.35 22.63 -15.33
N ALA A 860 -46.28 22.41 -14.40
CA ALA A 860 -46.70 23.44 -13.44
C ALA A 860 -45.52 23.96 -12.60
N ARG A 861 -44.66 23.05 -12.13
CA ARG A 861 -43.49 23.39 -11.31
C ARG A 861 -42.40 24.09 -12.12
N THR A 862 -42.17 23.61 -13.34
CA THR A 862 -41.23 24.26 -14.27
C THR A 862 -41.69 25.68 -14.61
N SER A 863 -42.98 25.89 -14.84
CA SER A 863 -43.58 27.21 -15.03
C SER A 863 -43.46 28.09 -13.79
N LEU A 864 -43.68 27.56 -12.58
CA LEU A 864 -43.50 28.30 -11.33
C LEU A 864 -42.09 28.88 -11.23
N PHE A 865 -41.06 28.04 -11.39
CA PHE A 865 -39.66 28.49 -11.32
C PHE A 865 -39.28 29.51 -12.40
N ARG A 866 -39.94 29.49 -13.57
CA ARG A 866 -39.70 30.45 -14.66
C ARG A 866 -40.52 31.74 -14.54
N SER A 867 -41.56 31.74 -13.72
CA SER A 867 -42.44 32.90 -13.53
C SER A 867 -41.85 33.96 -12.58
N VAL A 868 -40.82 33.61 -11.81
CA VAL A 868 -40.13 34.51 -10.90
C VAL A 868 -38.81 35.02 -11.50
N PRO A 869 -38.40 36.27 -11.25
CA PRO A 869 -37.16 36.83 -11.80
C PRO A 869 -35.89 36.18 -11.23
N ASP A 870 -35.95 35.74 -9.97
CA ASP A 870 -34.89 34.96 -9.33
C ASP A 870 -35.51 33.66 -8.75
N PRO A 871 -35.16 32.48 -9.28
CA PRO A 871 -35.72 31.20 -8.83
C PRO A 871 -35.38 30.89 -7.37
N ARG A 872 -34.39 31.56 -6.78
CA ARG A 872 -34.05 31.40 -5.36
C ARG A 872 -35.10 32.00 -4.42
N LEU A 873 -36.05 32.79 -4.93
CA LEU A 873 -37.20 33.27 -4.17
C LEU A 873 -38.25 32.19 -3.93
N ILE A 874 -38.11 31.00 -4.52
CA ILE A 874 -38.95 29.86 -4.25
C ILE A 874 -38.23 28.95 -3.26
N GLY A 875 -38.93 28.52 -2.22
CA GLY A 875 -38.46 27.54 -1.24
C GLY A 875 -39.55 26.51 -0.91
N LEU A 876 -39.25 25.56 -0.04
CA LEU A 876 -40.16 24.48 0.34
C LEU A 876 -41.10 24.92 1.46
N ASP A 877 -42.41 24.69 1.32
CA ASP A 877 -43.40 24.91 2.37
C ASP A 877 -43.50 23.71 3.33
N PHE A 878 -42.36 23.32 3.87
CA PHE A 878 -42.21 22.18 4.76
C PHE A 878 -41.29 22.56 5.92
N ASP A 879 -41.65 22.17 7.14
CA ASP A 879 -40.88 22.41 8.34
C ASP A 879 -40.45 21.07 8.93
N LEU A 880 -39.20 20.67 8.69
CA LEU A 880 -38.70 19.37 9.19
C LEU A 880 -38.68 19.27 10.72
N SER A 881 -38.79 20.40 11.45
CA SER A 881 -38.92 20.37 12.91
C SER A 881 -40.36 20.12 13.38
N ASP A 882 -41.36 20.37 12.52
CA ASP A 882 -42.77 20.12 12.83
C ASP A 882 -43.04 18.60 12.88
N PRO A 883 -43.55 18.06 14.00
CA PRO A 883 -43.88 16.63 14.18
C PRO A 883 -44.74 16.05 13.05
N LEU A 884 -45.61 16.86 12.46
CA LEU A 884 -46.55 16.47 11.42
C LEU A 884 -45.95 16.47 10.01
N ASP A 885 -44.80 17.11 9.81
CA ASP A 885 -44.07 17.15 8.54
C ASP A 885 -42.95 16.10 8.56
N PHE A 886 -43.01 15.13 7.66
CA PHE A 886 -41.98 14.10 7.50
C PHE A 886 -41.46 14.01 6.06
N TYR A 887 -40.13 13.92 5.89
CA TYR A 887 -39.51 13.71 4.59
C TYR A 887 -38.94 12.30 4.47
N LEU A 888 -39.30 11.57 3.42
CA LEU A 888 -38.80 10.22 3.18
C LEU A 888 -38.23 10.07 1.78
N ASN A 889 -36.98 9.65 1.71
CA ASN A 889 -36.29 9.36 0.45
C ASN A 889 -35.94 7.86 0.34
N THR A 890 -35.56 7.40 -0.85
CA THR A 890 -35.17 6.01 -1.10
C THR A 890 -33.93 5.90 -1.99
N TRP A 891 -32.95 5.15 -1.50
CA TRP A 891 -31.77 4.68 -2.22
C TRP A 891 -31.81 3.16 -2.45
N ARG A 892 -32.99 2.53 -2.32
CA ARG A 892 -33.12 1.06 -2.34
C ARG A 892 -32.40 0.38 -3.52
N HIS A 893 -32.37 1.03 -4.69
CA HIS A 893 -31.80 0.48 -5.92
C HIS A 893 -30.39 1.00 -6.24
N PHE A 894 -29.71 1.61 -5.28
CA PHE A 894 -28.45 2.33 -5.47
C PHE A 894 -27.22 1.50 -5.06
N GLY A 895 -26.32 1.19 -5.98
CA GLY A 895 -24.91 0.85 -5.69
C GLY A 895 -24.56 -0.47 -4.96
N THR A 896 -25.49 -1.17 -4.28
CA THR A 896 -25.17 -2.37 -3.47
C THR A 896 -24.76 -3.60 -4.26
N ARG A 897 -25.15 -3.70 -5.54
CA ARG A 897 -24.78 -4.84 -6.40
C ARG A 897 -23.55 -4.57 -7.26
N THR A 898 -22.95 -3.40 -7.10
CA THR A 898 -21.78 -2.98 -7.87
C THR A 898 -20.54 -3.72 -7.37
N GLN A 899 -19.88 -4.46 -8.26
CA GLN A 899 -18.65 -5.17 -7.93
C GLN A 899 -17.44 -4.32 -8.31
N TRP A 900 -16.50 -4.20 -7.37
CA TRP A 900 -15.30 -3.40 -7.50
C TRP A 900 -14.08 -4.30 -7.62
N ASP A 901 -13.18 -3.98 -8.55
CA ASP A 901 -11.90 -4.66 -8.70
C ASP A 901 -10.76 -3.73 -8.29
N LEU A 902 -10.57 -3.60 -6.97
CA LEU A 902 -9.54 -2.74 -6.41
C LEU A 902 -8.27 -3.54 -6.09
N PRO A 903 -7.09 -3.07 -6.53
CA PRO A 903 -5.82 -3.66 -6.17
C PRO A 903 -5.67 -3.83 -4.65
N GLY A 904 -5.25 -5.02 -4.21
CA GLY A 904 -4.99 -5.32 -2.81
C GLY A 904 -6.19 -5.73 -1.96
N LEU A 905 -7.38 -5.87 -2.56
CA LEU A 905 -8.47 -6.59 -1.90
C LEU A 905 -8.29 -8.10 -2.09
N ASN A 906 -8.49 -8.88 -1.02
CA ASN A 906 -8.40 -10.34 -1.06
C ASN A 906 -9.57 -10.94 -1.87
N LYS A 907 -9.32 -11.26 -3.13
CA LYS A 907 -10.25 -11.98 -4.00
C LYS A 907 -10.40 -13.42 -3.50
N GLN A 908 -11.32 -13.67 -2.57
CA GLN A 908 -11.74 -15.03 -2.26
C GLN A 908 -12.63 -15.54 -3.42
N SER A 909 -12.05 -16.34 -4.31
CA SER A 909 -12.73 -17.25 -5.24
C SER A 909 -13.70 -16.68 -6.31
N SER A 910 -13.89 -15.36 -6.41
CA SER A 910 -14.77 -14.72 -7.41
C SER A 910 -13.97 -14.08 -8.56
N ALA A 911 -14.31 -14.41 -9.81
CA ALA A 911 -13.74 -13.78 -11.00
C ALA A 911 -14.33 -12.39 -11.33
N ARG A 912 -15.35 -11.90 -10.61
CA ARG A 912 -16.15 -10.71 -10.98
C ARG A 912 -15.92 -9.45 -10.12
N GLY A 913 -14.99 -9.48 -9.17
CA GLY A 913 -14.75 -8.38 -8.23
C GLY A 913 -15.41 -8.58 -6.87
N ILE A 914 -15.41 -7.54 -6.03
CA ILE A 914 -15.88 -7.56 -4.63
C ILE A 914 -17.00 -6.52 -4.44
N ALA A 915 -18.14 -6.96 -3.90
CA ALA A 915 -19.23 -6.06 -3.52
C ALA A 915 -18.89 -5.32 -2.20
N PRO A 916 -19.39 -4.09 -2.00
CA PRO A 916 -19.21 -3.39 -0.73
C PRO A 916 -19.87 -4.18 0.41
N ASP A 917 -19.22 -4.29 1.57
CA ASP A 917 -19.83 -4.89 2.77
C ASP A 917 -21.06 -4.09 3.24
N ALA A 918 -21.07 -2.76 3.05
CA ALA A 918 -22.20 -1.89 3.33
C ALA A 918 -22.15 -0.59 2.50
N VAL A 919 -23.32 0.02 2.28
CA VAL A 919 -23.46 1.38 1.71
C VAL A 919 -24.18 2.25 2.74
N ARG A 920 -23.55 3.36 3.11
CA ARG A 920 -24.02 4.26 4.19
C ARG A 920 -23.95 5.71 3.73
N ARG A 921 -24.87 6.53 4.27
CA ARG A 921 -24.87 7.98 4.04
C ARG A 921 -23.80 8.63 4.92
N ALA A 922 -22.79 9.22 4.30
CA ALA A 922 -21.78 10.03 4.97
C ALA A 922 -22.29 11.48 5.12
N GLN A 923 -22.16 12.06 6.31
CA GLN A 923 -22.60 13.43 6.59
C GLN A 923 -21.89 14.03 7.82
N ALA A 924 -21.89 15.35 7.97
CA ALA A 924 -21.27 16.02 9.11
C ALA A 924 -22.09 15.89 10.42
N GLY A 925 -23.40 15.73 10.29
CA GLY A 925 -24.33 15.67 11.42
C GLY A 925 -25.68 15.07 11.01
N PHE A 926 -26.51 14.73 11.99
CA PHE A 926 -27.88 14.30 11.76
C PHE A 926 -28.83 15.50 11.65
N GLY A 927 -29.69 15.48 10.64
CA GLY A 927 -30.87 16.34 10.58
C GLY A 927 -31.99 15.82 11.48
N THR A 928 -33.16 16.44 11.38
CA THR A 928 -34.39 15.97 12.05
C THR A 928 -35.51 15.79 11.02
N GLY A 929 -36.54 15.01 11.37
CA GLY A 929 -37.76 14.86 10.57
C GLY A 929 -37.56 14.16 9.21
N ALA A 930 -36.55 13.31 9.07
CA ALA A 930 -36.22 12.68 7.80
C ALA A 930 -35.97 11.17 7.91
N GLY A 931 -36.33 10.44 6.87
CA GLY A 931 -36.04 9.03 6.67
C GLY A 931 -35.38 8.76 5.32
N LEU A 932 -34.60 7.69 5.26
CA LEU A 932 -33.96 7.20 4.05
C LEU A 932 -34.01 5.67 4.02
N VAL A 933 -34.71 5.11 3.03
CA VAL A 933 -34.59 3.67 2.71
C VAL A 933 -33.21 3.44 2.10
N LEU A 934 -32.36 2.68 2.78
CA LEU A 934 -31.01 2.39 2.35
C LEU A 934 -30.99 1.34 1.22
N PRO A 935 -29.89 1.26 0.47
CA PRO A 935 -29.71 0.26 -0.57
C PRO A 935 -29.92 -1.19 -0.12
N GLU A 936 -30.52 -2.01 -0.99
CA GLU A 936 -30.78 -3.43 -0.72
C GLU A 936 -29.45 -4.22 -0.78
N ALA A 937 -28.83 -4.45 0.38
CA ALA A 937 -27.60 -5.23 0.52
C ALA A 937 -27.88 -6.75 0.59
N ASP A 938 -29.02 -7.12 1.15
CA ASP A 938 -29.48 -8.50 1.32
C ASP A 938 -30.93 -8.61 0.87
N ALA A 939 -31.25 -9.59 0.02
CA ALA A 939 -32.60 -9.81 -0.49
C ALA A 939 -33.61 -10.19 0.62
N ALA A 940 -33.14 -10.54 1.82
CA ALA A 940 -33.98 -10.91 2.95
C ALA A 940 -34.43 -9.72 3.83
N LYS A 941 -33.78 -8.54 3.74
CA LYS A 941 -34.06 -7.41 4.65
C LYS A 941 -34.03 -6.04 3.97
N PHE A 942 -34.74 -5.09 4.57
CA PHE A 942 -34.70 -3.67 4.23
C PHE A 942 -34.17 -2.86 5.41
N GLU A 943 -33.32 -1.88 5.12
CA GLU A 943 -32.77 -0.96 6.12
C GLU A 943 -33.38 0.43 5.91
N VAL A 944 -33.88 1.05 6.99
CA VAL A 944 -34.40 2.43 6.97
C VAL A 944 -33.63 3.25 7.99
N LEU A 945 -32.87 4.23 7.51
CA LEU A 945 -32.21 5.23 8.35
C LEU A 945 -33.24 6.31 8.71
N ILE A 946 -33.48 6.50 10.00
CA ILE A 946 -34.39 7.53 10.52
C ILE A 946 -33.57 8.53 11.32
N THR A 947 -33.79 9.83 11.13
CA THR A 947 -33.12 10.91 11.85
C THR A 947 -34.13 11.80 12.56
N LEU A 948 -33.98 11.93 13.88
CA LEU A 948 -34.91 12.63 14.79
C LEU A 948 -34.13 13.35 15.88
N ASP A 949 -34.81 14.19 16.66
CA ASP A 949 -34.31 14.57 17.98
C ASP A 949 -34.19 13.33 18.88
N VAL A 950 -33.30 13.42 19.88
CA VAL A 950 -33.00 12.30 20.79
C VAL A 950 -34.25 11.79 21.52
N GLU A 951 -35.13 12.69 21.96
CA GLU A 951 -36.33 12.35 22.73
C GLU A 951 -37.32 11.56 21.86
N ALA A 952 -37.65 12.05 20.67
CA ALA A 952 -38.50 11.34 19.72
C ALA A 952 -37.89 9.99 19.27
N MET A 953 -36.56 9.91 19.12
CA MET A 953 -35.89 8.64 18.80
C MET A 953 -36.03 7.62 19.95
N GLU A 954 -35.91 8.06 21.20
CA GLU A 954 -36.14 7.20 22.37
C GLU A 954 -37.59 6.70 22.43
N HIS A 955 -38.56 7.57 22.18
CA HIS A 955 -39.97 7.18 22.07
C HIS A 955 -40.19 6.14 20.96
N LEU A 956 -39.65 6.37 19.76
CA LEU A 956 -39.76 5.43 18.64
C LEU A 956 -39.16 4.06 18.99
N ARG A 957 -37.96 4.05 19.58
CA ARG A 957 -37.28 2.81 19.99
C ARG A 957 -38.05 2.06 21.08
N ASN A 958 -38.74 2.75 21.97
CA ASN A 958 -39.47 2.12 23.07
C ASN A 958 -40.93 1.79 22.70
N SER A 959 -41.42 2.25 21.55
CA SER A 959 -42.81 2.04 21.11
C SER A 959 -43.09 0.56 20.77
N PRO A 960 -44.00 -0.12 21.51
CA PRO A 960 -44.35 -1.52 21.23
C PRO A 960 -44.94 -1.71 19.83
N SER A 961 -45.70 -0.73 19.35
CA SER A 961 -46.35 -0.78 18.03
C SER A 961 -45.35 -0.61 16.89
N TRP A 962 -44.20 0.03 17.11
CA TRP A 962 -43.08 0.05 16.16
C TRP A 962 -42.28 -1.25 16.19
N GLN A 963 -42.02 -1.79 17.39
CA GLN A 963 -41.20 -2.99 17.60
C GLN A 963 -41.71 -4.22 16.83
N ARG A 964 -43.02 -4.33 16.59
CA ARG A 964 -43.59 -5.45 15.80
C ARG A 964 -43.12 -5.48 14.33
N TRP A 965 -42.60 -4.37 13.80
CA TRP A 965 -42.17 -4.28 12.39
C TRP A 965 -40.68 -4.56 12.20
N ILE A 966 -39.88 -4.50 13.27
CA ILE A 966 -38.42 -4.50 13.19
C ILE A 966 -37.82 -5.78 13.79
N GLU A 967 -36.75 -6.28 13.18
CA GLU A 967 -36.04 -7.48 13.63
C GLU A 967 -34.98 -7.11 14.69
N LYS A 968 -35.44 -6.64 15.85
CA LYS A 968 -34.66 -5.95 16.89
C LYS A 968 -34.00 -4.65 16.38
N PRO A 969 -33.93 -3.60 17.20
CA PRO A 969 -33.16 -2.41 16.84
C PRO A 969 -31.68 -2.80 16.67
N GLY A 970 -31.08 -2.48 15.52
CA GLY A 970 -29.62 -2.45 15.41
C GLY A 970 -29.06 -1.50 16.46
N LEU A 971 -27.95 -1.88 17.09
CA LEU A 971 -27.33 -1.21 18.24
C LEU A 971 -27.19 0.32 18.08
#